data_AF-A0A514BVH9-F1
#
_entry.id   AF-A0A514BVH9-F1
#
_cell.length_a   1.000
_cell.length_b   1.000
_cell.length_c   1.000
_cell.angle_alpha   90.00
_cell.angle_beta   90.00
_cell.angle_gamma   90.00
#
_symmetry.space_group_name_H-M   'P 1'
#
loop_
_entity.id
_entity.type
_entity.pdbx_description
1 polymer ?
#
loop_
_entity_poly.entity_id
_entity_poly.type
_entity_poly.pdbx_seq_one_letter_code
_entity_poly.pdbx_strand_id
1 'polypeptide(L)'
;MSAGDIIDAERAVPMKAHSPEGAGVILACKAFLQRSGWFDRDWYLERCPEAAAGDADPLRHYLTFGVRQGIAPNPFLDGLNQRKVIPSSQATDLPADDDPQLQAEIDLIAASGLFDANYYLDHNPDVAAKGVDPLYHFCRYGWRDLRRPRPGFDVWWYWVTYLDPAREVINPLVHYALIGQVAGYREHPKPYVPGAGHAHRPGAQVRRICLFAGYDPDGIVDDYVVTFLRELSRYADVYYLADCAMQDGELDKLRPYTKGCWAHRHGAYDFGSWSALARDYVGWDLIERYDELLLVNDSSYLLSELGSVFARMDDKACDWWGMQATKGLARTRDNPSNQFSQPIPLNEVKTRLVDGYEDDYLYDFHVGSYFVVYRQPVVQDAGFRRLLDAVRPQKSKLRIIQKYEIGFTHYLIGKQFAFDTFIDRLYPFHPIYTRYHFDLIRDGYPFLKRYFLSENHYDTPGLAGWKKTIRNLVPDADVDMMERNLWRVSDHDKLIRSFRIVEDARGQVVVPKMLNDEEFKKADQETPKFDHWWAFPACAFNNTFAGNERALFEEVRSDPSIKKVVLTRGKNIEIDGENVTVVPLRSPEGQYHLLRARQIFIKHSPSRNLVFPVSSSLHNLINLWHGVPLKRIGYASLDMQDKLRAIGGEHAKCRAVISSSKIDSMAMASAFYPLSYNKVWCTGLPRNDFIVRDFDQLPSDLRVQYERLKDLCAGRRLILFVPTFKADQQDAYYRFSPSELAHLHAWLGDNNAVLGVREHMADQARNYYSQLRGVDTIDLSDRRFPDVEMLYRLASALITDYSSCFIDFMLTERPMISFAYDHDSYANAERGLFYDMEHVFPGPVCRDFPQLMTALERVFTPRDELEMESYGWKRKLFFDHIDDGNAWRVAKRVRQLYVRDDVETDWRL
;
A
#
# COMPACT_ATOMS: atom_id res chain seq x y z
N MET A 1 19.17 4.38 -84.46
CA MET A 1 17.83 4.43 -83.84
C MET A 1 17.65 3.12 -83.09
N SER A 2 17.17 3.04 -81.85
CA SER A 2 16.97 4.09 -80.83
C SER A 2 16.47 3.46 -79.51
N ALA A 3 17.15 3.75 -78.40
CA ALA A 3 16.72 3.61 -77.00
C ALA A 3 17.81 4.31 -76.15
N GLY A 4 17.56 5.12 -75.12
CA GLY A 4 16.30 5.41 -74.39
C GLY A 4 16.19 4.54 -73.14
N ASP A 5 16.13 5.05 -71.91
CA ASP A 5 16.11 6.46 -71.42
C ASP A 5 16.67 6.53 -69.98
N ILE A 6 16.54 7.70 -69.33
CA ILE A 6 16.73 8.00 -67.89
C ILE A 6 18.15 8.49 -67.49
N ILE A 7 18.17 9.35 -66.47
CA ILE A 7 19.24 10.27 -66.08
C ILE A 7 20.01 9.71 -64.87
N ASP A 8 21.33 9.85 -64.88
CA ASP A 8 22.22 9.46 -63.78
C ASP A 8 22.92 10.68 -63.13
N ALA A 9 23.48 10.51 -61.93
CA ALA A 9 23.94 11.59 -61.05
C ALA A 9 25.46 11.56 -60.81
N GLU A 10 26.09 12.74 -60.62
CA GLU A 10 27.47 12.80 -60.13
C GLU A 10 27.79 14.10 -59.35
N ARG A 11 28.76 13.97 -58.43
CA ARG A 11 29.57 15.02 -57.74
C ARG A 11 29.05 15.68 -56.46
N ALA A 12 29.52 15.14 -55.33
CA ALA A 12 29.90 15.91 -54.15
C ALA A 12 31.16 15.29 -53.51
N VAL A 13 32.10 16.13 -53.03
CA VAL A 13 33.39 15.76 -52.42
C VAL A 13 33.62 16.72 -51.22
N PRO A 14 34.21 16.30 -50.08
CA PRO A 14 33.68 16.72 -48.77
C PRO A 14 34.31 17.98 -48.15
N MET A 15 33.57 18.58 -47.20
CA MET A 15 34.10 19.55 -46.25
C MET A 15 34.73 18.89 -45.00
N LYS A 16 35.64 19.63 -44.36
CA LYS A 16 36.50 19.14 -43.27
C LYS A 16 35.83 19.28 -41.91
N ALA A 17 36.21 18.39 -40.98
CA ALA A 17 36.00 18.63 -39.55
C ALA A 17 36.93 19.75 -39.05
N HIS A 18 36.39 20.68 -38.26
CA HIS A 18 37.03 21.37 -37.11
C HIS A 18 36.07 22.45 -36.56
N SER A 19 35.42 22.18 -35.44
CA SER A 19 34.83 23.19 -34.54
C SER A 19 35.18 22.84 -33.08
N PRO A 20 35.27 23.81 -32.15
CA PRO A 20 35.77 23.53 -30.79
C PRO A 20 34.82 22.68 -29.93
N GLU A 21 33.51 22.77 -30.15
CA GLU A 21 32.48 22.20 -29.28
C GLU A 21 32.48 20.66 -29.30
N GLY A 22 32.74 20.06 -30.47
CA GLY A 22 32.87 18.59 -30.60
C GLY A 22 34.08 18.00 -29.86
N ALA A 23 35.07 18.81 -29.47
CA ALA A 23 36.20 18.34 -28.67
C ALA A 23 35.83 18.13 -27.20
N GLY A 24 34.92 18.94 -26.65
CA GLY A 24 34.49 18.86 -25.25
C GLY A 24 33.74 17.56 -24.95
N VAL A 25 32.78 17.18 -25.80
CA VAL A 25 31.99 15.95 -25.66
C VAL A 25 32.88 14.71 -25.72
N ILE A 26 33.81 14.63 -26.69
CA ILE A 26 34.77 13.53 -26.79
C ILE A 26 35.67 13.47 -25.55
N LEU A 27 36.08 14.62 -24.99
CA LEU A 27 36.90 14.66 -23.78
C LEU A 27 36.11 14.22 -22.53
N ALA A 28 34.83 14.54 -22.44
CA ALA A 28 33.93 14.10 -21.36
C ALA A 28 33.65 12.59 -21.43
N CYS A 29 33.29 12.06 -22.61
CA CYS A 29 33.13 10.62 -22.82
C CYS A 29 34.44 9.85 -22.59
N LYS A 30 35.58 10.41 -22.98
CA LYS A 30 36.91 9.88 -22.65
C LYS A 30 37.15 9.85 -21.14
N ALA A 31 36.91 10.96 -20.43
CA ALA A 31 37.08 11.01 -18.98
C ALA A 31 36.14 10.04 -18.25
N PHE A 32 34.90 9.89 -18.71
CA PHE A 32 33.94 8.91 -18.20
C PHE A 32 34.43 7.46 -18.38
N LEU A 33 34.83 7.08 -19.60
CA LEU A 33 35.31 5.71 -19.88
C LEU A 33 36.65 5.39 -19.20
N GLN A 34 37.53 6.38 -19.00
CA GLN A 34 38.78 6.22 -18.24
C GLN A 34 38.55 6.12 -16.73
N ARG A 35 37.64 6.92 -16.14
CA ARG A 35 37.39 6.93 -14.69
C ARG A 35 36.50 5.77 -14.21
N SER A 36 35.59 5.29 -15.06
CA SER A 36 34.75 4.12 -14.77
C SER A 36 35.49 2.79 -14.95
N GLY A 37 36.60 2.77 -15.70
CA GLY A 37 37.27 1.54 -16.14
C GLY A 37 36.52 0.79 -17.25
N TRP A 38 35.52 1.41 -17.88
CA TRP A 38 34.68 0.76 -18.91
C TRP A 38 35.30 0.77 -20.31
N PHE A 39 36.57 1.15 -20.45
CA PHE A 39 37.38 0.91 -21.65
C PHE A 39 38.66 0.17 -21.29
N ASP A 40 38.72 -1.11 -21.68
CA ASP A 40 39.91 -1.96 -21.58
C ASP A 40 40.74 -1.74 -22.86
N ARG A 41 41.82 -0.98 -22.70
CA ARG A 41 42.68 -0.58 -23.81
C ARG A 41 43.26 -1.79 -24.53
N ASP A 42 43.78 -2.76 -23.80
CA ASP A 42 44.62 -3.80 -24.39
C ASP A 42 43.73 -4.87 -25.04
N TRP A 43 42.59 -5.20 -24.42
CA TRP A 43 41.54 -6.02 -25.02
C TRP A 43 40.92 -5.39 -26.28
N TYR A 44 40.69 -4.06 -26.28
CA TYR A 44 40.16 -3.37 -27.46
C TYR A 44 41.18 -3.39 -28.62
N LEU A 45 42.47 -3.28 -28.31
CA LEU A 45 43.54 -3.41 -29.31
C LEU A 45 43.68 -4.84 -29.87
N GLU A 46 43.43 -5.89 -29.06
CA GLU A 46 43.38 -7.28 -29.56
C GLU A 46 42.25 -7.49 -30.56
N ARG A 47 41.05 -6.93 -30.30
CA ARG A 47 39.88 -7.06 -31.20
C ARG A 47 39.84 -6.03 -32.34
N CYS A 48 40.62 -4.96 -32.25
CA CYS A 48 40.73 -3.92 -33.27
C CYS A 48 42.21 -3.62 -33.59
N PRO A 49 42.97 -4.54 -34.24
CA PRO A 49 44.42 -4.36 -34.44
C PRO A 49 44.79 -3.13 -35.28
N GLU A 50 43.88 -2.65 -36.12
CA GLU A 50 43.99 -1.38 -36.85
C GLU A 50 44.10 -0.15 -35.91
N ALA A 51 43.52 -0.23 -34.70
CA ALA A 51 43.67 0.80 -33.67
C ALA A 51 45.07 0.78 -32.99
N ALA A 52 45.86 -0.29 -33.17
CA ALA A 52 47.25 -0.37 -32.69
C ALA A 52 48.27 0.17 -33.72
N ALA A 53 47.87 0.27 -35.00
CA ALA A 53 48.75 0.67 -36.10
C ALA A 53 48.77 2.18 -36.37
N GLY A 54 47.87 2.95 -35.75
CA GLY A 54 47.77 4.40 -35.87
C GLY A 54 48.24 5.13 -34.60
N ASP A 55 48.76 6.34 -34.77
CA ASP A 55 49.27 7.22 -33.69
C ASP A 55 48.14 7.89 -32.87
N ALA A 56 47.04 7.16 -32.65
CA ALA A 56 45.80 7.63 -32.06
C ALA A 56 45.50 6.89 -30.75
N ASP A 57 45.07 7.64 -29.74
CA ASP A 57 44.56 7.10 -28.48
C ASP A 57 43.47 6.02 -28.75
N PRO A 58 43.66 4.75 -28.31
CA PRO A 58 42.72 3.66 -28.61
C PRO A 58 41.29 3.92 -28.12
N LEU A 59 41.13 4.70 -27.05
CA LEU A 59 39.80 5.12 -26.56
C LEU A 59 39.16 6.14 -27.50
N ARG A 60 39.96 7.03 -28.09
CA ARG A 60 39.51 7.93 -29.16
C ARG A 60 39.17 7.15 -30.42
N HIS A 61 39.91 6.08 -30.75
CA HIS A 61 39.59 5.17 -31.85
C HIS A 61 38.25 4.47 -31.62
N TYR A 62 38.02 3.90 -30.43
CA TYR A 62 36.74 3.31 -30.05
C TYR A 62 35.57 4.30 -30.20
N LEU A 63 35.69 5.50 -29.60
CA LEU A 63 34.65 6.54 -29.66
C LEU A 63 34.36 7.07 -31.08
N THR A 64 35.31 6.96 -32.01
CA THR A 64 35.16 7.47 -33.39
C THR A 64 34.75 6.38 -34.39
N PHE A 65 35.21 5.14 -34.17
CA PHE A 65 35.09 4.02 -35.11
C PHE A 65 34.61 2.72 -34.47
N GLY A 66 35.20 2.28 -33.34
CA GLY A 66 34.88 1.00 -32.69
C GLY A 66 33.40 0.83 -32.32
N VAL A 67 32.76 1.87 -31.78
CA VAL A 67 31.31 1.91 -31.52
C VAL A 67 30.49 1.60 -32.78
N ARG A 68 30.92 2.10 -33.94
CA ARG A 68 30.23 1.90 -35.24
C ARG A 68 30.51 0.53 -35.86
N GLN A 69 31.60 -0.13 -35.45
CA GLN A 69 31.95 -1.49 -35.83
C GLN A 69 31.29 -2.55 -34.91
N GLY A 70 30.57 -2.12 -33.85
CA GLY A 70 29.96 -3.03 -32.87
C GLY A 70 30.97 -3.72 -31.94
N ILE A 71 32.24 -3.33 -31.97
CA ILE A 71 33.28 -3.84 -31.07
C ILE A 71 33.01 -3.21 -29.69
N ALA A 72 32.83 -4.03 -28.65
CA ALA A 72 32.66 -3.53 -27.29
C ALA A 72 33.92 -2.74 -26.82
N PRO A 73 33.87 -1.97 -25.73
CA PRO A 73 35.05 -1.30 -25.21
C PRO A 73 35.87 -2.15 -24.23
N ASN A 74 35.37 -3.32 -23.80
CA ASN A 74 36.00 -4.18 -22.79
C ASN A 74 35.41 -5.61 -22.78
N PRO A 75 36.04 -6.62 -22.16
CA PRO A 75 35.55 -8.00 -22.11
C PRO A 75 34.26 -8.21 -21.31
N PHE A 76 33.87 -7.26 -20.45
CA PHE A 76 32.70 -7.37 -19.58
C PHE A 76 31.40 -6.99 -20.31
N LEU A 77 31.49 -6.10 -21.31
CA LEU A 77 30.39 -5.75 -22.21
C LEU A 77 30.28 -6.69 -23.42
N ASP A 78 31.31 -7.54 -23.66
CA ASP A 78 31.28 -8.66 -24.62
C ASP A 78 30.45 -9.84 -24.07
N GLY A 79 29.17 -9.60 -23.75
CA GLY A 79 28.19 -10.63 -23.37
C GLY A 79 27.10 -10.23 -22.35
N LEU A 80 27.26 -9.11 -21.63
CA LEU A 80 26.36 -8.70 -20.54
C LEU A 80 25.80 -7.29 -20.81
N ASN A 81 24.51 -7.02 -20.96
CA ASN A 81 23.28 -7.78 -20.65
C ASN A 81 23.03 -8.08 -19.15
N GLN A 82 24.00 -7.84 -18.25
CA GLN A 82 23.89 -8.20 -16.82
C GLN A 82 24.37 -7.14 -15.79
N ARG A 83 24.03 -5.86 -16.03
CA ARG A 83 23.39 -4.95 -15.04
C ARG A 83 24.18 -4.49 -13.76
N LYS A 84 24.55 -3.19 -13.68
CA LYS A 84 24.56 -2.19 -12.54
C LYS A 84 25.80 -1.27 -12.39
N VAL A 85 25.68 -0.22 -11.56
CA VAL A 85 26.18 1.18 -11.78
C VAL A 85 26.50 1.96 -10.45
N ILE A 86 26.92 3.24 -10.55
CA ILE A 86 27.05 4.33 -9.51
C ILE A 86 28.25 4.16 -8.54
N PRO A 87 28.85 5.19 -7.86
CA PRO A 87 28.77 6.70 -7.90
C PRO A 87 30.06 7.34 -8.51
N SER A 88 30.49 8.61 -8.34
CA SER A 88 29.99 10.02 -8.11
C SER A 88 31.26 10.93 -8.20
N SER A 89 31.34 12.26 -8.01
CA SER A 89 30.46 13.46 -8.01
C SER A 89 31.09 14.43 -9.07
N GLN A 90 30.92 15.76 -9.26
CA GLN A 90 30.11 16.95 -8.90
C GLN A 90 30.65 18.07 -9.86
N ALA A 91 30.09 19.25 -10.16
CA ALA A 91 28.84 19.98 -9.86
C ALA A 91 28.52 20.82 -11.17
N THR A 92 27.75 21.92 -11.28
CA THR A 92 27.13 22.92 -10.38
C THR A 92 25.76 23.39 -10.89
N ASP A 93 25.02 24.11 -10.05
CA ASP A 93 23.97 25.10 -10.35
C ASP A 93 22.77 24.68 -11.24
N LEU A 94 22.41 23.40 -11.18
CA LEU A 94 21.02 23.01 -10.94
C LEU A 94 20.80 22.84 -9.42
N PRO A 95 19.55 22.72 -8.89
CA PRO A 95 19.34 22.35 -7.49
C PRO A 95 20.08 21.03 -7.18
N ALA A 96 21.06 21.10 -6.28
CA ALA A 96 22.10 20.08 -6.15
C ALA A 96 21.58 18.73 -5.62
N ASP A 97 21.29 17.83 -6.54
CA ASP A 97 21.15 16.40 -6.35
C ASP A 97 22.42 15.79 -6.98
N ASP A 98 23.38 15.37 -6.16
CA ASP A 98 24.79 15.15 -6.54
C ASP A 98 25.04 13.85 -7.35
N ASP A 99 24.33 13.71 -8.46
CA ASP A 99 24.32 12.54 -9.34
C ASP A 99 24.91 12.87 -10.74
N PRO A 100 26.22 12.64 -10.97
CA PRO A 100 26.82 12.78 -12.29
C PRO A 100 26.29 11.82 -13.34
N GLN A 101 25.65 10.69 -12.96
CA GLN A 101 24.99 9.84 -13.94
C GLN A 101 23.76 10.59 -14.48
N LEU A 102 22.93 11.17 -13.62
CA LEU A 102 21.79 11.97 -14.03
C LEU A 102 22.19 13.11 -14.97
N GLN A 103 23.26 13.86 -14.63
CA GLN A 103 23.74 14.93 -15.50
C GLN A 103 24.22 14.39 -16.85
N ALA A 104 24.96 13.27 -16.87
CA ALA A 104 25.38 12.63 -18.12
C ALA A 104 24.20 12.09 -18.96
N GLU A 105 23.11 11.61 -18.34
CA GLU A 105 21.88 11.25 -19.06
C GLU A 105 21.23 12.48 -19.70
N ILE A 106 21.18 13.62 -18.99
CA ILE A 106 20.63 14.89 -19.48
C ILE A 106 21.47 15.43 -20.65
N ASP A 107 22.79 15.55 -20.48
CA ASP A 107 23.71 16.10 -21.48
C ASP A 107 23.68 15.27 -22.78
N LEU A 108 23.65 13.95 -22.66
CA LEU A 108 23.56 13.04 -23.80
C LEU A 108 22.22 13.16 -24.53
N ILE A 109 21.10 13.17 -23.81
CA ILE A 109 19.78 13.28 -24.43
C ILE A 109 19.62 14.65 -25.11
N ALA A 110 20.08 15.73 -24.47
CA ALA A 110 20.10 17.07 -25.07
C ALA A 110 20.92 17.10 -26.37
N ALA A 111 22.15 16.59 -26.35
CA ALA A 111 23.02 16.53 -27.52
C ALA A 111 22.49 15.62 -28.65
N SER A 112 21.67 14.61 -28.32
CA SER A 112 21.09 13.68 -29.29
C SER A 112 19.87 14.23 -30.05
N GLY A 113 19.20 15.26 -29.54
CA GLY A 113 17.94 15.76 -30.10
C GLY A 113 16.75 14.79 -30.00
N LEU A 114 16.82 13.80 -29.10
CA LEU A 114 15.80 12.73 -28.97
C LEU A 114 14.65 13.06 -28.02
N PHE A 115 14.59 14.28 -27.48
CA PHE A 115 13.58 14.73 -26.50
C PHE A 115 12.85 15.99 -27.00
N ASP A 116 11.52 16.03 -26.86
CA ASP A 116 10.69 17.19 -27.22
C ASP A 116 10.08 17.81 -25.96
N ALA A 117 10.64 18.95 -25.56
CA ALA A 117 10.24 19.67 -24.36
C ALA A 117 8.80 20.22 -24.43
N ASN A 118 8.32 20.60 -25.62
CA ASN A 118 6.97 21.16 -25.78
C ASN A 118 5.93 20.04 -25.68
N TYR A 119 6.11 18.99 -26.48
CA TYR A 119 5.29 17.77 -26.40
C TYR A 119 5.26 17.21 -24.98
N TYR A 120 6.40 17.20 -24.28
CA TYR A 120 6.45 16.67 -22.93
C TYR A 120 5.69 17.55 -21.93
N LEU A 121 5.74 18.88 -22.03
CA LEU A 121 4.98 19.76 -21.14
C LEU A 121 3.47 19.73 -21.42
N ASP A 122 3.06 19.77 -22.68
CA ASP A 122 1.65 19.72 -23.11
C ASP A 122 0.93 18.46 -22.57
N HIS A 123 1.62 17.32 -22.61
CA HIS A 123 1.08 16.03 -22.18
C HIS A 123 1.31 15.71 -20.70
N ASN A 124 2.07 16.53 -19.98
CA ASN A 124 2.37 16.35 -18.55
C ASN A 124 2.08 17.64 -17.76
N PRO A 125 0.80 18.04 -17.62
CA PRO A 125 0.43 19.29 -16.96
C PRO A 125 0.84 19.37 -15.47
N ASP A 126 1.07 18.23 -14.81
CA ASP A 126 1.62 18.19 -13.45
C ASP A 126 3.11 18.57 -13.39
N VAL A 127 3.82 18.60 -14.52
CA VAL A 127 5.20 19.09 -14.65
C VAL A 127 5.17 20.57 -15.00
N ALA A 128 4.36 20.95 -16.00
CA ALA A 128 4.16 22.34 -16.42
C ALA A 128 3.69 23.23 -15.25
N ALA A 129 2.72 22.78 -14.45
CA ALA A 129 2.22 23.52 -13.28
C ALA A 129 3.24 23.66 -12.13
N LYS A 130 4.36 22.92 -12.16
CA LYS A 130 5.46 23.04 -11.19
C LYS A 130 6.63 23.89 -11.70
N GLY A 131 6.68 24.23 -13.00
CA GLY A 131 7.79 24.98 -13.60
C GLY A 131 9.14 24.27 -13.55
N VAL A 132 9.15 22.93 -13.49
CA VAL A 132 10.38 22.11 -13.48
C VAL A 132 10.85 21.87 -14.91
N ASP A 133 12.17 21.90 -15.15
CA ASP A 133 12.74 21.57 -16.45
C ASP A 133 12.27 20.17 -16.94
N PRO A 134 11.72 20.06 -18.17
CA PRO A 134 11.09 18.83 -18.63
C PRO A 134 12.10 17.69 -18.88
N LEU A 135 13.34 17.99 -19.29
CA LEU A 135 14.36 16.98 -19.57
C LEU A 135 14.95 16.42 -18.28
N TYR A 136 15.30 17.29 -17.33
CA TYR A 136 15.66 16.91 -15.96
C TYR A 136 14.54 16.05 -15.34
N HIS A 137 13.28 16.49 -15.45
CA HIS A 137 12.14 15.72 -14.95
C HIS A 137 12.03 14.35 -15.63
N PHE A 138 12.29 14.25 -16.94
CA PHE A 138 12.30 12.99 -17.67
C PHE A 138 13.40 12.02 -17.19
N CYS A 139 14.67 12.46 -17.14
CA CYS A 139 15.80 11.63 -16.73
C CYS A 139 15.71 11.23 -15.24
N ARG A 140 15.22 12.12 -14.37
CA ARG A 140 15.07 11.85 -12.93
C ARG A 140 13.86 10.96 -12.62
N TYR A 141 12.70 11.23 -13.23
CA TYR A 141 11.42 10.59 -12.86
C TYR A 141 10.66 10.02 -14.06
N GLY A 142 10.54 10.78 -15.15
CA GLY A 142 9.56 10.54 -16.21
C GLY A 142 9.66 9.18 -16.89
N TRP A 143 10.85 8.70 -17.23
CA TRP A 143 10.99 7.37 -17.84
C TRP A 143 10.63 6.24 -16.87
N ARG A 144 10.84 6.43 -15.57
CA ARG A 144 10.45 5.48 -14.50
C ARG A 144 8.94 5.53 -14.21
N ASP A 145 8.26 6.61 -14.60
CA ASP A 145 6.80 6.78 -14.63
C ASP A 145 6.16 6.46 -16.00
N LEU A 146 6.96 5.98 -16.96
CA LEU A 146 6.55 5.61 -18.32
C LEU A 146 6.00 6.77 -19.19
N ARG A 147 6.42 8.01 -18.91
CA ARG A 147 6.06 9.20 -19.72
C ARG A 147 6.83 9.18 -21.05
N ARG A 148 6.16 9.34 -22.19
CA ARG A 148 6.80 9.40 -23.53
C ARG A 148 7.64 10.71 -23.67
N PRO A 149 8.92 10.67 -24.10
CA PRO A 149 9.79 11.86 -24.22
C PRO A 149 9.57 12.69 -25.48
N ARG A 150 8.95 12.11 -26.51
CA ARG A 150 8.62 12.72 -27.80
C ARG A 150 7.50 11.93 -28.49
N PRO A 151 6.86 12.46 -29.54
CA PRO A 151 6.02 11.65 -30.42
C PRO A 151 6.81 10.44 -30.96
N GLY A 152 6.19 9.27 -31.00
CA GLY A 152 6.79 8.05 -31.57
C GLY A 152 7.81 7.29 -30.70
N PHE A 153 8.17 7.74 -29.49
CA PHE A 153 8.99 6.95 -28.56
C PHE A 153 8.17 6.43 -27.39
N ASP A 154 7.83 5.13 -27.40
CA ASP A 154 7.20 4.48 -26.25
C ASP A 154 8.25 3.86 -25.31
N VAL A 155 8.39 4.49 -24.15
CA VAL A 155 9.33 4.11 -23.10
C VAL A 155 9.06 2.72 -22.54
N TRP A 156 7.79 2.32 -22.41
CA TRP A 156 7.44 1.02 -21.87
C TRP A 156 7.69 -0.09 -22.87
N TRP A 157 7.21 0.08 -24.11
CA TRP A 157 7.40 -0.88 -25.20
C TRP A 157 8.87 -1.12 -25.51
N TYR A 158 9.66 -0.04 -25.63
CA TYR A 158 11.10 -0.13 -25.86
C TYR A 158 11.79 -0.93 -24.75
N TRP A 159 11.43 -0.66 -23.49
CA TRP A 159 11.98 -1.31 -22.32
C TRP A 159 11.65 -2.80 -22.27
N VAL A 160 10.38 -3.21 -22.44
CA VAL A 160 10.02 -4.64 -22.43
C VAL A 160 10.59 -5.41 -23.63
N THR A 161 10.81 -4.72 -24.76
CA THR A 161 11.28 -5.34 -26.01
C THR A 161 12.80 -5.53 -26.03
N TYR A 162 13.56 -4.48 -25.72
CA TYR A 162 15.02 -4.44 -25.90
C TYR A 162 15.83 -4.44 -24.59
N LEU A 163 15.19 -4.20 -23.44
CA LEU A 163 15.85 -4.12 -22.14
C LEU A 163 15.29 -5.19 -21.17
N ASP A 164 15.76 -5.13 -19.92
CA ASP A 164 15.29 -5.96 -18.82
C ASP A 164 14.15 -5.29 -18.04
N PRO A 165 12.88 -5.73 -18.18
CA PRO A 165 11.76 -5.15 -17.43
C PRO A 165 11.84 -5.40 -15.90
N ALA A 166 12.72 -6.29 -15.43
CA ALA A 166 12.91 -6.56 -14.00
C ALA A 166 13.91 -5.61 -13.31
N ARG A 167 14.61 -4.71 -14.04
CA ARG A 167 15.45 -3.67 -13.44
C ARG A 167 15.38 -2.32 -14.17
N GLU A 168 15.24 -1.26 -13.38
CA GLU A 168 15.41 0.14 -13.83
C GLU A 168 16.92 0.48 -13.89
N VAL A 169 17.69 -0.16 -14.80
CA VAL A 169 19.18 -0.02 -14.90
C VAL A 169 19.59 1.23 -15.67
N ILE A 170 18.96 1.46 -16.82
CA ILE A 170 19.33 2.47 -17.81
C ILE A 170 18.05 3.12 -18.34
N ASN A 171 18.12 4.42 -18.58
CA ASN A 171 17.06 5.18 -19.22
C ASN A 171 16.85 4.67 -20.66
N PRO A 172 15.63 4.25 -21.05
CA PRO A 172 15.37 3.71 -22.39
C PRO A 172 15.80 4.64 -23.54
N LEU A 173 15.68 5.95 -23.36
CA LEU A 173 16.09 6.93 -24.38
C LEU A 173 17.62 7.04 -24.49
N VAL A 174 18.35 6.90 -23.37
CA VAL A 174 19.83 6.82 -23.36
C VAL A 174 20.32 5.56 -24.07
N HIS A 175 19.68 4.41 -23.83
CA HIS A 175 20.02 3.20 -24.57
C HIS A 175 19.71 3.35 -26.08
N TYR A 176 18.62 4.00 -26.43
CA TYR A 176 18.31 4.27 -27.84
C TYR A 176 19.35 5.20 -28.49
N ALA A 177 19.76 6.27 -27.81
CA ALA A 177 20.81 7.19 -28.28
C ALA A 177 22.17 6.51 -28.51
N LEU A 178 22.58 5.62 -27.60
CA LEU A 178 23.90 4.97 -27.64
C LEU A 178 23.97 3.74 -28.55
N ILE A 179 22.88 2.97 -28.62
CA ILE A 179 22.87 1.63 -29.24
C ILE A 179 21.70 1.50 -30.21
N GLY A 180 20.47 1.78 -29.75
CA GLY A 180 19.26 1.43 -30.49
C GLY A 180 19.15 2.08 -31.86
N GLN A 181 19.53 3.35 -32.01
CA GLN A 181 19.49 4.07 -33.28
C GLN A 181 20.46 3.47 -34.31
N VAL A 182 21.66 3.06 -33.87
CA VAL A 182 22.68 2.42 -34.74
C VAL A 182 22.29 0.97 -35.06
N ALA A 183 21.69 0.26 -34.11
CA ALA A 183 21.23 -1.12 -34.26
C ALA A 183 19.88 -1.26 -35.00
N GLY A 184 19.29 -0.17 -35.47
CA GLY A 184 18.00 -0.17 -36.18
C GLY A 184 16.81 -0.61 -35.32
N TYR A 185 16.90 -0.42 -34.00
CA TYR A 185 15.80 -0.73 -33.08
C TYR A 185 14.65 0.24 -33.31
N ARG A 186 13.41 -0.22 -33.11
CA ARG A 186 12.22 0.60 -33.21
C ARG A 186 12.00 1.40 -31.92
N GLU A 187 11.32 2.53 -32.05
CA GLU A 187 10.95 3.39 -30.92
C GLU A 187 9.55 3.07 -30.36
N HIS A 188 8.72 2.37 -31.14
CA HIS A 188 7.31 2.06 -30.88
C HIS A 188 6.90 0.73 -31.55
N PRO A 189 5.76 0.12 -31.17
CA PRO A 189 5.24 -1.08 -31.82
C PRO A 189 4.99 -0.93 -33.32
N LYS A 190 4.82 -2.07 -34.01
CA LYS A 190 4.26 -2.08 -35.37
C LYS A 190 2.78 -1.68 -35.31
N PRO A 191 2.26 -0.96 -36.32
CA PRO A 191 0.82 -0.79 -36.51
C PRO A 191 0.07 -2.12 -36.39
N TYR A 192 -1.08 -2.12 -35.72
CA TYR A 192 -1.78 -3.36 -35.39
C TYR A 192 -2.61 -3.88 -36.56
N VAL A 193 -2.16 -5.01 -37.11
CA VAL A 193 -2.88 -5.79 -38.12
C VAL A 193 -3.41 -7.06 -37.44
N PRO A 194 -4.74 -7.19 -37.21
CA PRO A 194 -5.30 -8.37 -36.57
C PRO A 194 -4.94 -9.67 -37.31
N GLY A 195 -4.21 -10.55 -36.64
CA GLY A 195 -3.98 -11.91 -37.11
C GLY A 195 -5.28 -12.74 -37.14
N ALA A 196 -5.26 -13.88 -37.84
CA ALA A 196 -6.39 -14.80 -37.87
C ALA A 196 -6.70 -15.43 -36.49
N GLY A 197 -5.71 -15.46 -35.59
CA GLY A 197 -5.81 -16.00 -34.23
C GLY A 197 -5.84 -17.53 -34.16
N HIS A 198 -5.41 -18.06 -33.02
CA HIS A 198 -5.55 -19.49 -32.71
C HIS A 198 -7.03 -19.88 -32.56
N ALA A 199 -7.45 -20.92 -33.28
CA ALA A 199 -8.78 -21.50 -33.18
C ALA A 199 -8.69 -22.97 -32.75
N HIS A 200 -9.49 -23.36 -31.76
CA HIS A 200 -9.59 -24.75 -31.33
C HIS A 200 -10.26 -25.62 -32.41
N ARG A 201 -9.94 -26.91 -32.44
CA ARG A 201 -10.64 -27.85 -33.34
C ARG A 201 -12.07 -28.07 -32.81
N PRO A 202 -13.12 -27.98 -33.66
CA PRO A 202 -14.50 -28.20 -33.22
C PRO A 202 -14.67 -29.54 -32.48
N GLY A 203 -15.21 -29.49 -31.26
CA GLY A 203 -15.42 -30.67 -30.41
C GLY A 203 -14.18 -31.21 -29.70
N ALA A 204 -13.01 -30.56 -29.79
CA ALA A 204 -11.84 -30.94 -29.01
C ALA A 204 -12.00 -30.55 -27.52
N GLN A 205 -11.55 -31.42 -26.62
CA GLN A 205 -11.48 -31.11 -25.19
C GLN A 205 -10.25 -30.23 -24.92
N VAL A 206 -10.48 -28.92 -24.76
CA VAL A 206 -9.47 -27.93 -24.40
C VAL A 206 -9.00 -28.17 -22.95
N ARG A 207 -7.70 -28.43 -22.75
CA ARG A 207 -7.12 -28.62 -21.42
C ARG A 207 -6.55 -27.30 -20.94
N ARG A 208 -7.00 -26.84 -19.77
CA ARG A 208 -6.71 -25.51 -19.24
C ARG A 208 -5.96 -25.60 -17.93
N ILE A 209 -4.98 -24.71 -17.72
CA ILE A 209 -4.34 -24.50 -16.42
C ILE A 209 -4.68 -23.09 -15.91
N CYS A 210 -5.10 -22.98 -14.65
CA CYS A 210 -5.50 -21.72 -14.05
C CYS A 210 -4.54 -21.33 -12.92
N LEU A 211 -3.87 -20.19 -13.06
CA LEU A 211 -3.11 -19.57 -11.98
C LEU A 211 -4.02 -18.54 -11.30
N PHE A 212 -4.45 -18.85 -10.08
CA PHE A 212 -5.40 -18.04 -9.32
C PHE A 212 -4.69 -17.24 -8.23
N ALA A 213 -4.88 -15.92 -8.24
CA ALA A 213 -4.38 -15.00 -7.24
C ALA A 213 -5.43 -14.71 -6.16
N GLY A 214 -5.08 -14.95 -4.90
CA GLY A 214 -5.90 -14.61 -3.74
C GLY A 214 -5.36 -13.42 -2.95
N TYR A 215 -6.24 -12.66 -2.31
CA TYR A 215 -5.88 -11.76 -1.23
C TYR A 215 -7.01 -11.56 -0.24
N ASP A 216 -6.82 -12.06 0.97
CA ASP A 216 -7.65 -11.70 2.11
C ASP A 216 -6.82 -10.98 3.20
N PRO A 217 -7.29 -9.82 3.72
CA PRO A 217 -6.54 -9.06 4.72
C PRO A 217 -6.65 -9.60 6.15
N ASP A 218 -7.59 -10.50 6.46
CA ASP A 218 -7.67 -11.21 7.75
C ASP A 218 -6.91 -12.55 7.73
N GLY A 219 -6.57 -13.06 6.55
CA GLY A 219 -5.97 -14.37 6.37
C GLY A 219 -6.97 -15.51 6.46
N ILE A 220 -8.16 -15.33 5.85
CA ILE A 220 -9.14 -16.40 5.60
C ILE A 220 -9.37 -16.63 4.10
N VAL A 221 -9.83 -17.83 3.76
CA VAL A 221 -10.44 -18.14 2.47
C VAL A 221 -11.96 -17.96 2.63
N ASP A 222 -12.51 -16.91 2.01
CA ASP A 222 -13.95 -16.65 1.97
C ASP A 222 -14.72 -17.73 1.16
N ASP A 223 -15.97 -17.95 1.56
CA ASP A 223 -16.91 -18.86 0.89
C ASP A 223 -17.09 -18.56 -0.62
N TYR A 224 -17.06 -17.28 -1.03
CA TYR A 224 -17.17 -16.91 -2.44
C TYR A 224 -15.95 -17.34 -3.27
N VAL A 225 -14.75 -17.40 -2.64
CA VAL A 225 -13.53 -17.93 -3.29
C VAL A 225 -13.63 -19.44 -3.41
N VAL A 226 -14.12 -20.15 -2.39
CA VAL A 226 -14.40 -21.60 -2.45
C VAL A 226 -15.39 -21.91 -3.57
N THR A 227 -16.48 -21.14 -3.69
CA THR A 227 -17.47 -21.30 -4.77
C THR A 227 -16.86 -21.01 -6.15
N PHE A 228 -16.04 -19.96 -6.29
CA PHE A 228 -15.39 -19.61 -7.56
C PHE A 228 -14.34 -20.65 -8.00
N LEU A 229 -13.51 -21.17 -7.08
CA LEU A 229 -12.54 -22.23 -7.41
C LEU A 229 -13.24 -23.56 -7.73
N ARG A 230 -14.33 -23.89 -7.01
CA ARG A 230 -15.17 -25.06 -7.33
C ARG A 230 -15.66 -25.00 -8.78
N GLU A 231 -16.18 -23.85 -9.20
CA GLU A 231 -16.65 -23.68 -10.58
C GLU A 231 -15.50 -23.74 -11.61
N LEU A 232 -14.40 -23.04 -11.36
CA LEU A 232 -13.20 -23.08 -12.23
C LEU A 232 -12.65 -24.51 -12.38
N SER A 233 -12.67 -25.32 -11.30
CA SER A 233 -12.16 -26.69 -11.30
C SER A 233 -12.91 -27.66 -12.23
N ARG A 234 -14.10 -27.28 -12.72
CA ARG A 234 -14.85 -28.03 -13.76
C ARG A 234 -14.26 -27.85 -15.17
N TYR A 235 -13.47 -26.80 -15.38
CA TYR A 235 -12.99 -26.37 -16.70
C TYR A 235 -11.46 -26.25 -16.81
N ALA A 236 -10.74 -26.12 -15.69
CA ALA A 236 -9.29 -25.95 -15.63
C ALA A 236 -8.67 -26.62 -14.39
N ASP A 237 -7.43 -27.05 -14.52
CA ASP A 237 -6.61 -27.49 -13.38
C ASP A 237 -6.06 -26.24 -12.65
N VAL A 238 -6.60 -25.98 -11.45
CA VAL A 238 -6.36 -24.73 -10.69
C VAL A 238 -5.15 -24.84 -9.76
N TYR A 239 -4.31 -23.83 -9.76
CA TYR A 239 -3.21 -23.59 -8.83
C TYR A 239 -3.42 -22.24 -8.15
N TYR A 240 -3.35 -22.18 -6.82
CA TYR A 240 -3.74 -21.02 -6.02
C TYR A 240 -2.57 -20.45 -5.21
N LEU A 241 -2.36 -19.15 -5.25
CA LEU A 241 -1.42 -18.44 -4.37
C LEU A 241 -2.05 -17.16 -3.82
N ALA A 242 -2.09 -17.01 -2.49
CA ALA A 242 -2.53 -15.79 -1.83
C ALA A 242 -1.36 -14.88 -1.40
N ASP A 243 -1.43 -13.58 -1.70
CA ASP A 243 -0.48 -12.54 -1.28
C ASP A 243 -0.71 -12.11 0.20
N CYS A 244 -0.88 -13.07 1.11
CA CYS A 244 -1.19 -12.80 2.51
C CYS A 244 -0.60 -13.84 3.48
N ALA A 245 -0.68 -13.53 4.77
CA ALA A 245 -0.63 -14.56 5.80
C ALA A 245 -2.00 -15.27 5.82
N MET A 246 -2.02 -16.60 5.80
CA MET A 246 -3.25 -17.39 5.95
C MET A 246 -3.23 -18.08 7.32
N GLN A 247 -4.42 -18.32 7.89
CA GLN A 247 -4.57 -19.14 9.10
C GLN A 247 -4.48 -20.63 8.80
N ASP A 248 -4.21 -21.41 9.84
CA ASP A 248 -4.20 -22.88 9.77
C ASP A 248 -5.58 -23.41 9.36
N GLY A 249 -5.60 -24.47 8.53
CA GLY A 249 -6.82 -25.09 7.99
C GLY A 249 -7.54 -24.30 6.89
N GLU A 250 -7.31 -22.99 6.73
CA GLU A 250 -8.03 -22.17 5.74
C GLU A 250 -7.73 -22.58 4.28
N LEU A 251 -6.49 -22.96 3.97
CA LEU A 251 -6.14 -23.52 2.65
C LEU A 251 -6.77 -24.90 2.40
N ASP A 252 -7.15 -25.63 3.45
CA ASP A 252 -7.71 -26.98 3.31
C ASP A 252 -9.11 -26.95 2.67
N LYS A 253 -9.81 -25.81 2.80
CA LYS A 253 -11.06 -25.50 2.07
C LYS A 253 -10.89 -25.55 0.54
N LEU A 254 -9.68 -25.30 0.03
CA LEU A 254 -9.38 -25.21 -1.41
C LEU A 254 -8.85 -26.51 -2.01
N ARG A 255 -8.23 -27.39 -1.21
CA ARG A 255 -7.64 -28.66 -1.67
C ARG A 255 -8.55 -29.51 -2.59
N PRO A 256 -9.89 -29.61 -2.39
CA PRO A 256 -10.74 -30.37 -3.30
C PRO A 256 -10.84 -29.81 -4.73
N TYR A 257 -10.44 -28.56 -4.94
CA TYR A 257 -10.62 -27.81 -6.18
C TYR A 257 -9.29 -27.34 -6.82
N THR A 258 -8.15 -27.57 -6.16
CA THR A 258 -6.83 -27.11 -6.60
C THR A 258 -5.80 -28.24 -6.66
N LYS A 259 -4.92 -28.25 -7.66
CA LYS A 259 -3.73 -29.12 -7.71
C LYS A 259 -2.63 -28.70 -6.74
N GLY A 260 -2.60 -27.42 -6.36
CA GLY A 260 -1.69 -26.87 -5.38
C GLY A 260 -2.22 -25.53 -4.86
N CYS A 261 -2.05 -25.27 -3.57
CA CYS A 261 -2.52 -24.07 -2.89
C CYS A 261 -1.48 -23.59 -1.87
N TRP A 262 -1.12 -22.31 -1.94
CA TRP A 262 -0.09 -21.68 -1.10
C TRP A 262 -0.54 -20.29 -0.63
N ALA A 263 0.07 -19.78 0.44
CA ALA A 263 -0.14 -18.41 0.91
C ALA A 263 1.13 -17.85 1.56
N HIS A 264 1.62 -16.73 1.06
CA HIS A 264 2.68 -15.94 1.69
C HIS A 264 2.63 -14.49 1.19
N ARG A 265 3.08 -13.54 2.00
CA ARG A 265 3.14 -12.14 1.59
C ARG A 265 4.33 -11.91 0.65
N HIS A 266 4.06 -11.53 -0.59
CA HIS A 266 5.07 -11.13 -1.58
C HIS A 266 4.91 -9.66 -2.02
N GLY A 267 3.81 -8.99 -1.66
CA GLY A 267 3.63 -7.54 -1.80
C GLY A 267 3.55 -7.03 -3.23
N ALA A 268 3.19 -7.90 -4.17
CA ALA A 268 3.20 -7.62 -5.61
C ALA A 268 1.81 -7.73 -6.27
N TYR A 269 0.75 -7.94 -5.46
CA TYR A 269 -0.63 -8.09 -5.92
C TYR A 269 -0.76 -9.27 -6.91
N ASP A 270 -1.89 -9.36 -7.58
CA ASP A 270 -2.33 -10.51 -8.38
C ASP A 270 -1.28 -10.97 -9.42
N PHE A 271 -0.68 -10.01 -10.13
CA PHE A 271 0.42 -10.26 -11.07
C PHE A 271 1.66 -10.89 -10.41
N GLY A 272 1.93 -10.55 -9.14
CA GLY A 272 2.97 -11.19 -8.35
C GLY A 272 2.65 -12.64 -8.03
N SER A 273 1.39 -12.95 -7.72
CA SER A 273 0.94 -14.31 -7.43
C SER A 273 0.97 -15.17 -8.69
N TRP A 274 0.53 -14.63 -9.84
CA TRP A 274 0.66 -15.30 -11.15
C TRP A 274 2.12 -15.51 -11.55
N SER A 275 3.00 -14.52 -11.32
CA SER A 275 4.44 -14.60 -11.59
C SER A 275 5.13 -15.69 -10.76
N ALA A 276 4.88 -15.72 -9.45
CA ALA A 276 5.44 -16.73 -8.56
C ALA A 276 4.88 -18.12 -8.87
N LEU A 277 3.58 -18.25 -9.15
CA LEU A 277 2.99 -19.51 -9.59
C LEU A 277 3.66 -20.04 -10.87
N ALA A 278 3.80 -19.20 -11.90
CA ALA A 278 4.41 -19.61 -13.17
C ALA A 278 5.89 -20.00 -13.03
N ARG A 279 6.66 -19.21 -12.30
CA ARG A 279 8.12 -19.35 -12.18
C ARG A 279 8.58 -20.34 -11.11
N ASP A 280 7.97 -20.29 -9.92
CA ASP A 280 8.53 -20.90 -8.70
C ASP A 280 7.76 -22.15 -8.22
N TYR A 281 6.46 -22.29 -8.55
CA TYR A 281 5.61 -23.37 -8.03
C TYR A 281 5.11 -24.38 -9.08
N VAL A 282 4.72 -23.90 -10.28
CA VAL A 282 4.11 -24.72 -11.34
C VAL A 282 5.11 -25.03 -12.44
N GLY A 283 5.91 -24.03 -12.85
CA GLY A 283 6.91 -24.14 -13.90
C GLY A 283 6.34 -24.04 -15.32
N TRP A 284 7.03 -23.29 -16.18
CA TRP A 284 6.69 -23.17 -17.60
C TRP A 284 6.63 -24.53 -18.31
N ASP A 285 7.57 -25.45 -18.02
CA ASP A 285 7.61 -26.84 -18.50
C ASP A 285 6.30 -27.62 -18.33
N LEU A 286 5.46 -27.25 -17.35
CA LEU A 286 4.14 -27.85 -17.12
C LEU A 286 3.03 -27.01 -17.78
N ILE A 287 3.07 -25.68 -17.65
CA ILE A 287 2.11 -24.75 -18.25
C ILE A 287 2.03 -24.96 -19.77
N GLU A 288 3.17 -25.12 -20.44
CA GLU A 288 3.29 -25.35 -21.89
C GLU A 288 2.60 -26.63 -22.38
N ARG A 289 2.25 -27.56 -21.49
CA ARG A 289 1.55 -28.81 -21.83
C ARG A 289 0.04 -28.63 -21.94
N TYR A 290 -0.52 -27.51 -21.47
CA TYR A 290 -1.94 -27.19 -21.56
C TYR A 290 -2.25 -26.37 -22.80
N ASP A 291 -3.48 -26.45 -23.29
CA ASP A 291 -3.89 -25.76 -24.52
C ASP A 291 -4.13 -24.24 -24.25
N GLU A 292 -4.48 -23.89 -23.00
CA GLU A 292 -4.66 -22.51 -22.53
C GLU A 292 -4.15 -22.30 -21.09
N LEU A 293 -3.59 -21.12 -20.84
CA LEU A 293 -3.19 -20.57 -19.53
C LEU A 293 -4.17 -19.48 -19.11
N LEU A 294 -4.82 -19.63 -17.95
CA LEU A 294 -5.74 -18.66 -17.38
C LEU A 294 -5.06 -17.93 -16.22
N LEU A 295 -5.15 -16.61 -16.17
CA LEU A 295 -4.82 -15.80 -15.01
C LEU A 295 -6.12 -15.19 -14.45
N VAL A 296 -6.42 -15.49 -13.18
CA VAL A 296 -7.69 -15.13 -12.52
C VAL A 296 -7.41 -14.62 -11.09
N ASN A 297 -8.25 -13.74 -10.55
CA ASN A 297 -8.18 -13.28 -9.16
C ASN A 297 -9.55 -13.26 -8.44
N ASP A 298 -9.54 -13.06 -7.12
CA ASP A 298 -10.75 -12.98 -6.28
C ASP A 298 -11.45 -11.61 -6.24
N SER A 299 -11.06 -10.64 -7.08
CA SER A 299 -11.58 -9.27 -7.00
C SER A 299 -13.02 -9.09 -7.53
N SER A 300 -13.70 -10.20 -7.84
CA SER A 300 -15.06 -10.32 -8.37
C SER A 300 -15.85 -11.39 -7.59
N TYR A 301 -17.11 -11.14 -7.30
CA TYR A 301 -18.05 -12.19 -6.91
C TYR A 301 -18.57 -12.90 -8.16
N LEU A 302 -18.64 -14.23 -8.13
CA LEU A 302 -19.29 -15.03 -9.15
C LEU A 302 -20.81 -15.02 -8.92
N LEU A 303 -21.59 -14.76 -9.97
CA LEU A 303 -23.06 -14.73 -9.95
C LEU A 303 -23.68 -16.00 -10.55
N SER A 304 -23.07 -16.55 -11.60
CA SER A 304 -23.60 -17.68 -12.39
C SER A 304 -22.50 -18.65 -12.80
N GLU A 305 -22.87 -19.84 -13.28
CA GLU A 305 -21.93 -20.83 -13.85
C GLU A 305 -21.06 -20.24 -14.99
N LEU A 306 -19.84 -20.77 -15.14
CA LEU A 306 -18.86 -20.31 -16.14
C LEU A 306 -19.00 -21.04 -17.49
N GLY A 307 -19.89 -22.03 -17.62
CA GLY A 307 -20.05 -22.81 -18.85
C GLY A 307 -20.33 -21.98 -20.10
N SER A 308 -21.12 -20.90 -19.98
CA SER A 308 -21.38 -19.95 -21.08
C SER A 308 -20.16 -19.11 -21.44
N VAL A 309 -19.28 -18.82 -20.48
CA VAL A 309 -18.03 -18.07 -20.65
C VAL A 309 -17.06 -18.88 -21.50
N PHE A 310 -16.81 -20.14 -21.10
CA PHE A 310 -15.92 -21.04 -21.83
C PHE A 310 -16.47 -21.37 -23.22
N ALA A 311 -17.78 -21.65 -23.36
CA ALA A 311 -18.40 -21.89 -24.66
C ALA A 311 -18.28 -20.67 -25.61
N ARG A 312 -18.45 -19.44 -25.08
CA ARG A 312 -18.30 -18.20 -25.87
C ARG A 312 -16.84 -17.93 -26.28
N MET A 313 -15.87 -18.37 -25.47
CA MET A 313 -14.43 -18.23 -25.73
C MET A 313 -13.92 -19.27 -26.74
N ASP A 314 -14.40 -20.51 -26.67
CA ASP A 314 -13.98 -21.61 -27.57
C ASP A 314 -14.47 -21.41 -29.01
N ASP A 315 -15.55 -20.66 -29.21
CA ASP A 315 -16.05 -20.19 -30.51
C ASP A 315 -15.15 -19.12 -31.18
N LYS A 316 -14.21 -18.50 -30.45
CA LYS A 316 -13.37 -17.41 -31.01
C LYS A 316 -12.03 -17.90 -31.52
N ALA A 317 -11.67 -17.43 -32.71
CA ALA A 317 -10.29 -17.46 -33.20
C ALA A 317 -9.53 -16.25 -32.61
N CYS A 318 -8.68 -16.52 -31.63
CA CYS A 318 -7.88 -15.52 -30.91
C CYS A 318 -6.71 -16.21 -30.19
N ASP A 319 -5.58 -15.53 -30.09
CA ASP A 319 -4.39 -16.01 -29.38
C ASP A 319 -4.46 -15.73 -27.87
N TRP A 320 -5.28 -14.74 -27.48
CA TRP A 320 -5.61 -14.44 -26.10
C TRP A 320 -7.00 -13.79 -25.97
N TRP A 321 -7.58 -13.85 -24.77
CA TRP A 321 -8.98 -13.50 -24.53
C TRP A 321 -9.20 -12.98 -23.11
N GLY A 322 -10.21 -12.13 -22.89
CA GLY A 322 -10.57 -11.68 -21.54
C GLY A 322 -12.03 -11.25 -21.40
N MET A 323 -12.45 -10.87 -20.20
CA MET A 323 -13.87 -10.55 -19.96
C MET A 323 -14.32 -9.23 -20.59
N GLN A 324 -13.48 -8.20 -20.65
CA GLN A 324 -13.81 -6.93 -21.31
C GLN A 324 -12.58 -6.18 -21.82
N ALA A 325 -12.77 -5.36 -22.85
CA ALA A 325 -11.85 -4.29 -23.22
C ALA A 325 -12.30 -2.94 -22.64
N THR A 326 -11.34 -2.06 -22.36
CA THR A 326 -11.53 -0.71 -21.81
C THR A 326 -10.61 0.27 -22.54
N LYS A 327 -11.11 1.50 -22.77
CA LYS A 327 -10.37 2.67 -23.24
C LYS A 327 -10.69 3.82 -22.28
N GLY A 328 -9.67 4.53 -21.80
CA GLY A 328 -9.82 5.53 -20.76
C GLY A 328 -9.84 4.96 -19.34
N LEU A 329 -9.00 5.52 -18.47
CA LEU A 329 -9.10 5.38 -17.02
C LEU A 329 -9.95 6.53 -16.45
N ALA A 330 -10.50 6.38 -15.25
CA ALA A 330 -11.26 7.47 -14.60
C ALA A 330 -10.47 8.79 -14.44
N ARG A 331 -9.13 8.72 -14.42
CA ARG A 331 -8.20 9.87 -14.39
C ARG A 331 -7.92 10.52 -15.76
N THR A 332 -8.28 9.84 -16.86
CA THR A 332 -8.04 10.26 -18.25
C THR A 332 -9.33 10.33 -19.06
N ARG A 333 -10.49 10.25 -18.39
CA ARG A 333 -11.83 10.32 -18.98
C ARG A 333 -12.07 11.60 -19.81
N ASP A 334 -11.36 12.68 -19.45
CA ASP A 334 -11.48 13.99 -20.09
C ASP A 334 -10.60 14.12 -21.36
N ASN A 335 -9.69 13.18 -21.63
CA ASN A 335 -8.91 13.13 -22.88
C ASN A 335 -9.84 12.93 -24.09
N PRO A 336 -9.78 13.77 -25.15
CA PRO A 336 -10.57 13.62 -26.37
C PRO A 336 -10.61 12.21 -26.98
N SER A 337 -9.52 11.42 -26.94
CA SER A 337 -9.52 10.05 -27.51
C SER A 337 -10.39 9.05 -26.71
N ASN A 338 -10.82 9.43 -25.50
CA ASN A 338 -11.74 8.69 -24.65
C ASN A 338 -13.20 9.20 -24.74
N GLN A 339 -13.48 10.28 -25.50
CA GLN A 339 -14.80 10.92 -25.56
C GLN A 339 -15.70 10.34 -26.66
N PHE A 340 -16.27 9.14 -26.41
CA PHE A 340 -17.30 8.53 -27.24
C PHE A 340 -18.55 8.19 -26.42
N SER A 341 -19.74 8.27 -27.02
CA SER A 341 -21.03 8.21 -26.29
C SER A 341 -21.83 6.92 -26.48
N GLN A 342 -21.45 6.07 -27.44
CA GLN A 342 -22.14 4.82 -27.79
C GLN A 342 -21.16 3.63 -27.80
N PRO A 343 -21.57 2.42 -27.36
CA PRO A 343 -20.68 1.26 -27.33
C PRO A 343 -20.26 0.77 -28.74
N ILE A 344 -18.96 0.83 -29.02
CA ILE A 344 -18.36 0.52 -30.34
C ILE A 344 -18.15 -1.00 -30.46
N PRO A 345 -18.54 -1.68 -31.56
CA PRO A 345 -18.29 -3.10 -31.75
C PRO A 345 -16.79 -3.45 -31.69
N LEU A 346 -16.42 -4.50 -30.94
CA LEU A 346 -15.01 -4.87 -30.72
C LEU A 346 -14.26 -5.16 -32.04
N ASN A 347 -14.95 -5.69 -33.05
CA ASN A 347 -14.33 -5.92 -34.37
C ASN A 347 -13.94 -4.60 -35.07
N GLU A 348 -14.72 -3.54 -34.90
CA GLU A 348 -14.37 -2.20 -35.40
C GLU A 348 -13.20 -1.61 -34.61
N VAL A 349 -13.19 -1.77 -33.29
CA VAL A 349 -12.06 -1.36 -32.44
C VAL A 349 -10.77 -2.02 -32.91
N LYS A 350 -10.77 -3.36 -33.07
CA LYS A 350 -9.62 -4.16 -33.51
C LYS A 350 -9.12 -3.81 -34.91
N THR A 351 -10.00 -3.42 -35.83
CA THR A 351 -9.65 -3.20 -37.26
C THR A 351 -9.45 -1.73 -37.65
N ARG A 352 -9.80 -0.77 -36.78
CA ARG A 352 -9.74 0.67 -37.10
C ARG A 352 -9.21 1.58 -36.00
N LEU A 353 -9.32 1.20 -34.72
CA LEU A 353 -9.11 2.14 -33.61
C LEU A 353 -7.90 1.80 -32.72
N VAL A 354 -7.57 0.51 -32.55
CA VAL A 354 -6.39 0.10 -31.77
C VAL A 354 -5.12 0.79 -32.24
N ASP A 355 -4.93 0.91 -33.57
CA ASP A 355 -3.76 1.55 -34.17
C ASP A 355 -3.57 2.99 -33.69
N GLY A 356 -4.63 3.82 -33.76
CA GLY A 356 -4.62 5.18 -33.24
C GLY A 356 -4.54 5.26 -31.70
N TYR A 357 -4.88 4.19 -30.97
CA TYR A 357 -4.64 4.11 -29.53
C TYR A 357 -3.17 3.83 -29.21
N GLU A 358 -2.39 3.18 -30.08
CA GLU A 358 -0.93 3.03 -29.92
C GLU A 358 -0.20 4.38 -30.02
N ASP A 359 -0.69 5.30 -30.88
CA ASP A 359 -0.13 6.64 -31.08
C ASP A 359 -0.45 7.62 -29.93
N ASP A 360 -1.54 7.41 -29.18
CA ASP A 360 -1.93 8.26 -28.03
C ASP A 360 -0.76 8.46 -27.04
N TYR A 361 -0.50 9.71 -26.65
CA TYR A 361 0.59 10.08 -25.73
C TYR A 361 0.61 9.29 -24.41
N LEU A 362 -0.58 8.85 -23.98
CA LEU A 362 -0.79 7.88 -22.91
C LEU A 362 -1.58 6.70 -23.46
N TYR A 363 -0.90 5.56 -23.60
CA TYR A 363 -1.58 4.30 -23.83
C TYR A 363 -2.43 3.91 -22.61
N ASP A 364 -3.75 3.87 -22.76
CA ASP A 364 -4.70 3.43 -21.72
C ASP A 364 -5.78 2.45 -22.21
N PHE A 365 -5.64 1.94 -23.44
CA PHE A 365 -6.38 0.77 -23.91
C PHE A 365 -5.89 -0.50 -23.20
N HIS A 366 -6.81 -1.33 -22.71
CA HIS A 366 -6.46 -2.60 -22.06
C HIS A 366 -7.60 -3.62 -22.10
N VAL A 367 -7.25 -4.90 -22.02
CA VAL A 367 -8.17 -5.98 -21.62
C VAL A 367 -8.01 -6.21 -20.12
N GLY A 368 -9.12 -6.39 -19.38
CA GLY A 368 -9.10 -6.49 -17.92
C GLY A 368 -8.39 -7.73 -17.40
N SER A 369 -7.46 -7.58 -16.45
CA SER A 369 -6.57 -8.68 -16.03
C SER A 369 -7.16 -9.67 -15.02
N TYR A 370 -8.32 -9.38 -14.42
CA TYR A 370 -8.91 -10.22 -13.36
C TYR A 370 -9.44 -11.58 -13.83
N PHE A 371 -9.64 -11.75 -15.13
CA PHE A 371 -9.91 -13.03 -15.79
C PHE A 371 -9.46 -12.87 -17.25
N VAL A 372 -8.27 -13.39 -17.56
CA VAL A 372 -7.63 -13.33 -18.87
C VAL A 372 -7.02 -14.70 -19.22
N VAL A 373 -7.07 -15.05 -20.50
CA VAL A 373 -6.72 -16.38 -21.01
C VAL A 373 -5.75 -16.25 -22.18
N TYR A 374 -4.68 -17.03 -22.17
CA TYR A 374 -3.62 -17.02 -23.17
C TYR A 374 -3.51 -18.41 -23.80
N ARG A 375 -3.61 -18.47 -25.13
CA ARG A 375 -3.44 -19.72 -25.88
C ARG A 375 -1.97 -19.98 -26.21
N GLN A 376 -1.70 -21.19 -26.68
CA GLN A 376 -0.35 -21.66 -27.04
C GLN A 376 0.56 -20.63 -27.76
N PRO A 377 0.13 -19.84 -28.76
CA PRO A 377 1.01 -18.85 -29.40
C PRO A 377 1.57 -17.78 -28.45
N VAL A 378 0.80 -17.34 -27.46
CA VAL A 378 1.25 -16.38 -26.43
C VAL A 378 2.06 -17.10 -25.35
N VAL A 379 1.62 -18.29 -24.91
CA VAL A 379 2.34 -19.12 -23.93
C VAL A 379 3.72 -19.56 -24.47
N GLN A 380 3.89 -19.67 -25.79
CA GLN A 380 5.16 -19.95 -26.45
C GLN A 380 6.07 -18.73 -26.65
N ASP A 381 5.59 -17.49 -26.47
CA ASP A 381 6.42 -16.30 -26.63
C ASP A 381 7.36 -16.10 -25.43
N ALA A 382 8.65 -16.29 -25.65
CA ALA A 382 9.69 -16.15 -24.62
C ALA A 382 9.76 -14.73 -24.00
N GLY A 383 9.24 -13.71 -24.68
CA GLY A 383 9.14 -12.35 -24.15
C GLY A 383 7.91 -12.13 -23.25
N PHE A 384 6.78 -12.76 -23.56
CA PHE A 384 5.62 -12.84 -22.64
C PHE A 384 6.01 -13.54 -21.33
N ARG A 385 6.70 -14.68 -21.41
CA ARG A 385 7.23 -15.40 -20.23
C ARG A 385 8.17 -14.50 -19.42
N ARG A 386 9.18 -13.91 -20.08
CA ARG A 386 10.12 -12.95 -19.46
C ARG A 386 9.39 -11.80 -18.76
N LEU A 387 8.31 -11.27 -19.34
CA LEU A 387 7.54 -10.17 -18.76
C LEU A 387 6.77 -10.60 -17.50
N LEU A 388 6.18 -11.80 -17.49
CA LEU A 388 5.52 -12.36 -16.30
C LEU A 388 6.54 -12.74 -15.21
N ASP A 389 7.67 -13.35 -15.57
CA ASP A 389 8.76 -13.67 -14.65
C ASP A 389 9.45 -12.41 -14.08
N ALA A 390 9.26 -11.25 -14.71
CA ALA A 390 9.78 -9.94 -14.32
C ALA A 390 8.85 -9.10 -13.40
N VAL A 391 7.65 -9.60 -13.04
CA VAL A 391 6.77 -8.86 -12.11
C VAL A 391 7.41 -8.70 -10.73
N ARG A 392 7.47 -7.47 -10.21
CA ARG A 392 8.04 -7.15 -8.88
C ARG A 392 7.14 -6.13 -8.16
N PRO A 393 7.19 -6.04 -6.81
CA PRO A 393 6.48 -5.01 -6.04
C PRO A 393 6.70 -3.61 -6.62
N GLN A 394 5.62 -2.84 -6.79
CA GLN A 394 5.66 -1.47 -7.32
C GLN A 394 5.23 -0.46 -6.24
N LYS A 395 5.78 0.76 -6.31
CA LYS A 395 5.51 1.85 -5.36
C LYS A 395 4.05 2.33 -5.29
N SER A 396 3.19 1.94 -6.25
CA SER A 396 1.76 2.27 -6.25
C SER A 396 0.96 1.28 -7.09
N LYS A 397 -0.33 1.10 -6.75
CA LYS A 397 -1.30 0.35 -7.57
C LYS A 397 -1.40 0.92 -9.00
N LEU A 398 -1.19 2.22 -9.17
CA LEU A 398 -1.18 2.87 -10.48
C LEU A 398 -0.05 2.34 -11.38
N ARG A 399 1.17 2.19 -10.84
CA ARG A 399 2.30 1.58 -11.58
C ARG A 399 2.07 0.11 -11.92
N ILE A 400 1.28 -0.62 -11.12
CA ILE A 400 0.86 -2.00 -11.42
C ILE A 400 -0.09 -2.01 -12.62
N ILE A 401 -1.09 -1.13 -12.64
CA ILE A 401 -2.02 -1.00 -13.78
C ILE A 401 -1.25 -0.60 -15.05
N GLN A 402 -0.33 0.37 -14.97
CA GLN A 402 0.45 0.82 -16.12
C GLN A 402 1.44 -0.24 -16.64
N LYS A 403 2.31 -0.81 -15.78
CA LYS A 403 3.30 -1.81 -16.20
C LYS A 403 2.69 -3.17 -16.55
N TYR A 404 1.57 -3.57 -15.94
CA TYR A 404 1.11 -4.96 -16.03
C TYR A 404 -0.27 -5.12 -16.68
N GLU A 405 -1.33 -4.40 -16.28
CA GLU A 405 -2.65 -4.56 -16.91
C GLU A 405 -2.71 -3.93 -18.31
N ILE A 406 -2.34 -2.65 -18.40
CA ILE A 406 -2.14 -1.94 -19.66
C ILE A 406 -0.90 -2.50 -20.38
N GLY A 407 0.20 -2.66 -19.64
CA GLY A 407 1.50 -3.02 -20.21
C GLY A 407 1.58 -4.40 -20.88
N PHE A 408 0.81 -5.41 -20.43
CA PHE A 408 0.68 -6.67 -21.16
C PHE A 408 -0.20 -6.53 -22.41
N THR A 409 -1.30 -5.79 -22.34
CA THR A 409 -2.18 -5.56 -23.52
C THR A 409 -1.39 -4.91 -24.65
N HIS A 410 -0.67 -3.83 -24.34
CA HIS A 410 0.22 -3.12 -25.27
C HIS A 410 1.31 -4.03 -25.85
N TYR A 411 1.92 -4.88 -25.02
CA TYR A 411 2.93 -5.84 -25.48
C TYR A 411 2.37 -6.84 -26.50
N LEU A 412 1.20 -7.42 -26.21
CA LEU A 412 0.60 -8.46 -27.04
C LEU A 412 0.06 -7.90 -28.37
N ILE A 413 -0.50 -6.70 -28.34
CA ILE A 413 -0.92 -5.94 -29.54
C ILE A 413 0.32 -5.55 -30.37
N GLY A 414 1.38 -5.03 -29.75
CA GLY A 414 2.66 -4.78 -30.43
C GLY A 414 3.29 -6.03 -31.05
N LYS A 415 3.05 -7.21 -30.47
CA LYS A 415 3.40 -8.54 -31.01
C LYS A 415 2.43 -9.08 -32.07
N GLN A 416 1.36 -8.37 -32.38
CA GLN A 416 0.33 -8.72 -33.38
C GLN A 416 -0.53 -9.95 -32.99
N PHE A 417 -0.60 -10.30 -31.71
CA PHE A 417 -1.47 -11.39 -31.23
C PHE A 417 -2.94 -10.99 -31.29
N ALA A 418 -3.77 -11.82 -31.90
CA ALA A 418 -5.20 -11.57 -32.04
C ALA A 418 -5.92 -11.73 -30.70
N PHE A 419 -6.73 -10.73 -30.32
CA PHE A 419 -7.54 -10.76 -29.10
C PHE A 419 -9.04 -10.76 -29.37
N ASP A 420 -9.84 -11.24 -28.41
CA ASP A 420 -11.29 -11.05 -28.36
C ASP A 420 -11.76 -10.99 -26.88
N THR A 421 -13.02 -10.63 -26.61
CA THR A 421 -13.52 -10.52 -25.22
C THR A 421 -14.97 -10.97 -25.03
N PHE A 422 -15.35 -11.34 -23.80
CA PHE A 422 -16.74 -11.71 -23.48
C PHE A 422 -17.72 -10.58 -23.81
N ILE A 423 -17.42 -9.36 -23.39
CA ILE A 423 -18.15 -8.17 -23.83
C ILE A 423 -17.66 -7.82 -25.24
N ASP A 424 -18.53 -7.95 -26.25
CA ASP A 424 -18.22 -7.73 -27.68
C ASP A 424 -18.21 -6.25 -28.12
N ARG A 425 -18.19 -5.32 -27.15
CA ARG A 425 -18.23 -3.87 -27.36
C ARG A 425 -17.29 -3.15 -26.41
N LEU A 426 -16.62 -2.14 -26.93
CA LEU A 426 -15.94 -1.13 -26.13
C LEU A 426 -16.97 -0.08 -25.68
N TYR A 427 -17.25 -0.03 -24.38
CA TYR A 427 -18.17 0.94 -23.78
C TYR A 427 -17.46 2.27 -23.47
N PRO A 428 -18.20 3.39 -23.36
CA PRO A 428 -17.69 4.63 -22.81
C PRO A 428 -17.14 4.41 -21.39
N PHE A 429 -15.81 4.50 -21.24
CA PHE A 429 -15.06 4.11 -20.05
C PHE A 429 -15.26 2.63 -19.63
N HIS A 430 -14.71 2.25 -18.48
CA HIS A 430 -14.64 0.86 -18.04
C HIS A 430 -16.03 0.27 -17.69
N PRO A 431 -16.61 -0.66 -18.48
CA PRO A 431 -18.04 -0.99 -18.41
C PRO A 431 -18.53 -1.45 -17.02
N ILE A 432 -17.81 -2.39 -16.38
CA ILE A 432 -18.22 -3.00 -15.10
C ILE A 432 -18.11 -2.06 -13.87
N TYR A 433 -17.69 -0.80 -14.07
CA TYR A 433 -17.64 0.24 -13.05
C TYR A 433 -18.66 1.37 -13.29
N THR A 434 -19.60 1.18 -14.22
CA THR A 434 -20.60 2.17 -14.63
C THR A 434 -22.01 1.59 -14.54
N ARG A 435 -23.04 2.43 -14.79
CA ARG A 435 -24.45 2.01 -14.94
C ARG A 435 -24.65 0.78 -15.84
N TYR A 436 -23.84 0.62 -16.90
CA TYR A 436 -23.94 -0.50 -17.84
C TYR A 436 -23.70 -1.87 -17.19
N HIS A 437 -23.09 -1.93 -16.00
CA HIS A 437 -22.76 -3.19 -15.35
C HIS A 437 -23.99 -4.07 -15.06
N PHE A 438 -25.12 -3.47 -14.64
CA PHE A 438 -26.35 -4.22 -14.39
C PHE A 438 -27.09 -4.65 -15.66
N ASP A 439 -26.91 -3.93 -16.77
CA ASP A 439 -27.37 -4.37 -18.08
C ASP A 439 -26.55 -5.56 -18.57
N LEU A 440 -25.23 -5.49 -18.45
CA LEU A 440 -24.33 -6.60 -18.81
C LEU A 440 -24.63 -7.87 -18.00
N ILE A 441 -24.91 -7.75 -16.69
CA ILE A 441 -25.32 -8.90 -15.86
C ILE A 441 -26.64 -9.51 -16.36
N ARG A 442 -27.62 -8.67 -16.77
CA ARG A 442 -28.87 -9.14 -17.40
C ARG A 442 -28.61 -9.89 -18.71
N ASP A 443 -27.62 -9.44 -19.47
CA ASP A 443 -27.20 -10.02 -20.74
C ASP A 443 -26.24 -11.22 -20.57
N GLY A 444 -26.13 -11.78 -19.35
CA GLY A 444 -25.40 -13.01 -19.05
C GLY A 444 -23.94 -12.83 -18.59
N TYR A 445 -23.53 -11.62 -18.22
CA TYR A 445 -22.20 -11.38 -17.66
C TYR A 445 -22.10 -11.91 -16.21
N PRO A 446 -21.15 -12.84 -15.90
CA PRO A 446 -21.23 -13.71 -14.73
C PRO A 446 -20.64 -13.13 -13.43
N PHE A 447 -20.13 -11.89 -13.43
CA PHE A 447 -19.38 -11.33 -12.30
C PHE A 447 -20.00 -10.04 -11.76
N LEU A 448 -19.98 -9.86 -10.43
CA LEU A 448 -20.18 -8.57 -9.77
C LEU A 448 -18.85 -8.06 -9.19
N LYS A 449 -18.42 -6.86 -9.59
CA LYS A 449 -17.10 -6.35 -9.19
C LYS A 449 -17.13 -5.70 -7.80
N ARG A 450 -16.45 -6.27 -6.79
CA ARG A 450 -16.41 -5.74 -5.41
C ARG A 450 -16.00 -4.25 -5.35
N TYR A 451 -15.08 -3.86 -6.24
CA TYR A 451 -14.53 -2.50 -6.33
C TYR A 451 -15.50 -1.46 -6.93
N PHE A 452 -16.54 -1.91 -7.65
CA PHE A 452 -17.61 -1.04 -8.16
C PHE A 452 -18.46 -0.47 -7.02
N LEU A 453 -18.92 -1.36 -6.12
CA LEU A 453 -19.79 -1.01 -5.00
C LEU A 453 -19.11 -0.06 -4.02
N SER A 454 -17.83 -0.30 -3.70
CA SER A 454 -17.12 0.43 -2.65
C SER A 454 -16.50 1.76 -3.10
N GLU A 455 -15.94 1.85 -4.32
CA GLU A 455 -15.21 3.07 -4.74
C GLU A 455 -15.94 3.93 -5.76
N ASN A 456 -16.74 3.33 -6.65
CA ASN A 456 -17.68 4.01 -7.55
C ASN A 456 -17.08 5.22 -8.33
N HIS A 457 -15.91 5.04 -8.95
CA HIS A 457 -15.13 6.09 -9.64
C HIS A 457 -15.80 6.80 -10.83
N TYR A 458 -17.02 6.38 -11.20
CA TYR A 458 -17.84 6.98 -12.26
C TYR A 458 -19.18 7.50 -11.72
N ASP A 459 -19.30 7.69 -10.41
CA ASP A 459 -20.45 8.30 -9.73
C ASP A 459 -21.80 7.64 -10.11
N THR A 460 -21.82 6.31 -10.23
CA THR A 460 -23.03 5.57 -10.60
C THR A 460 -24.06 5.67 -9.47
N PRO A 461 -25.28 6.15 -9.74
CA PRO A 461 -26.29 6.36 -8.71
C PRO A 461 -26.99 5.07 -8.27
N GLY A 462 -27.60 5.10 -7.09
CA GLY A 462 -28.52 4.06 -6.62
C GLY A 462 -27.85 2.76 -6.14
N LEU A 463 -26.51 2.71 -6.03
CA LEU A 463 -25.80 1.48 -5.64
C LEU A 463 -26.18 0.94 -4.25
N ALA A 464 -26.78 1.73 -3.35
CA ALA A 464 -27.41 1.22 -2.13
C ALA A 464 -28.42 0.09 -2.38
N GLY A 465 -29.08 0.10 -3.54
CA GLY A 465 -30.05 -0.91 -3.95
C GLY A 465 -29.45 -2.21 -4.50
N TRP A 466 -28.12 -2.34 -4.61
CA TRP A 466 -27.46 -3.42 -5.36
C TRP A 466 -27.97 -4.83 -5.01
N LYS A 467 -28.20 -5.11 -3.73
CA LYS A 467 -28.72 -6.41 -3.25
C LYS A 467 -30.07 -6.79 -3.88
N LYS A 468 -30.96 -5.81 -4.06
CA LYS A 468 -32.26 -5.99 -4.71
C LYS A 468 -32.09 -6.13 -6.22
N THR A 469 -31.21 -5.35 -6.83
CA THR A 469 -30.90 -5.45 -8.26
C THR A 469 -30.35 -6.83 -8.62
N ILE A 470 -29.39 -7.36 -7.86
CA ILE A 470 -28.80 -8.68 -8.12
C ILE A 470 -29.84 -9.79 -7.91
N ARG A 471 -30.60 -9.81 -6.80
CA ARG A 471 -31.68 -10.81 -6.59
C ARG A 471 -32.76 -10.79 -7.68
N ASN A 472 -32.99 -9.64 -8.34
CA ASN A 472 -33.92 -9.53 -9.46
C ASN A 472 -33.33 -10.02 -10.80
N LEU A 473 -32.01 -9.98 -10.98
CA LEU A 473 -31.31 -10.38 -12.21
C LEU A 473 -30.85 -11.84 -12.16
N VAL A 474 -30.40 -12.29 -10.99
CA VAL A 474 -29.86 -13.63 -10.71
C VAL A 474 -30.42 -14.09 -9.36
N PRO A 475 -31.61 -14.74 -9.33
CA PRO A 475 -32.31 -15.07 -8.08
C PRO A 475 -31.53 -15.98 -7.13
N ASP A 476 -30.73 -16.90 -7.67
CA ASP A 476 -29.97 -17.90 -6.90
C ASP A 476 -28.62 -17.39 -6.35
N ALA A 477 -28.26 -16.12 -6.59
CA ALA A 477 -27.00 -15.55 -6.12
C ALA A 477 -27.04 -15.31 -4.59
N ASP A 478 -26.06 -15.85 -3.85
CA ASP A 478 -25.89 -15.57 -2.41
C ASP A 478 -25.33 -14.15 -2.18
N VAL A 479 -26.25 -13.20 -2.30
CA VAL A 479 -26.05 -11.77 -2.06
C VAL A 479 -25.70 -11.47 -0.60
N ASP A 480 -26.08 -12.33 0.36
CA ASP A 480 -25.78 -12.10 1.77
C ASP A 480 -24.34 -12.52 2.10
N MET A 481 -23.79 -13.56 1.47
CA MET A 481 -22.36 -13.88 1.48
C MET A 481 -21.55 -12.73 0.86
N MET A 482 -21.99 -12.22 -0.29
CA MET A 482 -21.34 -11.07 -0.93
C MET A 482 -21.36 -9.85 0.00
N GLU A 483 -22.48 -9.57 0.69
CA GLU A 483 -22.57 -8.49 1.67
C GLU A 483 -21.66 -8.71 2.89
N ARG A 484 -21.63 -9.90 3.48
CA ARG A 484 -20.73 -10.25 4.60
C ARG A 484 -19.26 -10.01 4.24
N ASN A 485 -18.84 -10.41 3.04
CA ASN A 485 -17.49 -10.12 2.55
C ASN A 485 -17.29 -8.61 2.32
N LEU A 486 -18.21 -7.96 1.61
CA LEU A 486 -18.12 -6.55 1.23
C LEU A 486 -17.88 -5.64 2.45
N TRP A 487 -18.67 -5.80 3.52
CA TRP A 487 -18.50 -5.03 4.75
C TRP A 487 -17.26 -5.44 5.56
N ARG A 488 -16.74 -6.66 5.43
CA ARG A 488 -15.50 -7.07 6.13
C ARG A 488 -14.24 -6.46 5.48
N VAL A 489 -14.16 -6.44 4.15
CA VAL A 489 -12.90 -6.12 3.43
C VAL A 489 -12.86 -4.74 2.78
N SER A 490 -13.99 -4.03 2.64
CA SER A 490 -14.04 -2.71 2.01
C SER A 490 -13.79 -1.56 2.98
N ASP A 491 -13.38 -0.40 2.43
CA ASP A 491 -13.38 0.86 3.15
C ASP A 491 -14.84 1.36 3.33
N HIS A 492 -15.27 1.47 4.59
CA HIS A 492 -16.63 1.85 4.99
C HIS A 492 -16.99 3.30 4.63
N ASP A 493 -16.05 4.24 4.74
CA ASP A 493 -16.29 5.65 4.41
C ASP A 493 -16.50 5.80 2.90
N LYS A 494 -15.78 5.00 2.09
CA LYS A 494 -16.00 4.92 0.64
C LYS A 494 -17.34 4.26 0.29
N LEU A 495 -17.66 3.13 0.92
CA LEU A 495 -18.90 2.39 0.66
C LEU A 495 -20.14 3.23 1.01
N ILE A 496 -20.13 3.92 2.16
CA ILE A 496 -21.21 4.83 2.58
C ILE A 496 -21.31 6.04 1.63
N ARG A 497 -20.20 6.60 1.16
CA ARG A 497 -20.21 7.67 0.15
C ARG A 497 -20.82 7.18 -1.18
N SER A 498 -20.38 6.02 -1.67
CA SER A 498 -20.89 5.38 -2.89
C SER A 498 -22.40 5.16 -2.85
N PHE A 499 -22.90 4.59 -1.74
CA PHE A 499 -24.32 4.30 -1.54
C PHE A 499 -25.20 5.56 -1.36
N ARG A 500 -24.61 6.74 -1.17
CA ARG A 500 -25.33 8.02 -1.10
C ARG A 500 -25.36 8.79 -2.43
N ILE A 501 -24.76 8.27 -3.50
CA ILE A 501 -24.92 8.83 -4.84
C ILE A 501 -26.29 8.40 -5.38
N VAL A 502 -27.12 9.37 -5.75
CA VAL A 502 -28.52 9.17 -6.16
C VAL A 502 -28.84 10.01 -7.39
N GLU A 503 -29.93 9.69 -8.08
CA GLU A 503 -30.53 10.60 -9.06
C GLU A 503 -31.59 11.49 -8.38
N ASP A 504 -31.66 12.75 -8.77
CA ASP A 504 -32.76 13.64 -8.37
C ASP A 504 -34.03 13.37 -9.19
N ALA A 505 -35.11 14.11 -8.90
CA ALA A 505 -36.38 14.01 -9.62
C ALA A 505 -36.33 14.46 -11.10
N ARG A 506 -35.15 14.83 -11.62
CA ARG A 506 -34.88 15.20 -13.02
C ARG A 506 -33.93 14.20 -13.71
N GLY A 507 -33.47 13.17 -13.00
CA GLY A 507 -32.45 12.22 -13.49
C GLY A 507 -31.03 12.77 -13.45
N GLN A 508 -30.75 13.84 -12.70
CA GLN A 508 -29.40 14.35 -12.51
C GLN A 508 -28.71 13.60 -11.35
N VAL A 509 -27.49 13.11 -11.60
CA VAL A 509 -26.66 12.47 -10.57
C VAL A 509 -26.27 13.51 -9.50
N VAL A 510 -26.61 13.22 -8.25
CA VAL A 510 -26.28 14.00 -7.06
C VAL A 510 -25.20 13.26 -6.26
N VAL A 511 -23.98 13.78 -6.31
CA VAL A 511 -22.87 13.36 -5.44
C VAL A 511 -22.85 14.25 -4.20
N PRO A 512 -22.88 13.72 -2.97
CA PRO A 512 -22.83 14.53 -1.74
C PRO A 512 -21.54 15.35 -1.65
N LYS A 513 -21.67 16.68 -1.74
CA LYS A 513 -20.52 17.60 -1.65
C LYS A 513 -20.10 17.82 -0.19
N MET A 514 -18.82 17.65 0.09
CA MET A 514 -18.18 18.14 1.31
C MET A 514 -17.67 19.58 1.09
N LEU A 515 -17.60 20.36 2.16
CA LEU A 515 -16.93 21.65 2.19
C LEU A 515 -15.42 21.44 2.01
N ASN A 516 -14.76 22.30 1.22
CA ASN A 516 -13.31 22.42 1.20
C ASN A 516 -12.78 23.17 2.45
N ASP A 517 -11.47 23.25 2.62
CA ASP A 517 -10.85 23.83 3.83
C ASP A 517 -11.24 25.29 4.11
N GLU A 518 -11.41 26.14 3.08
CA GLU A 518 -11.83 27.54 3.30
C GLU A 518 -13.33 27.65 3.56
N GLU A 519 -14.14 26.85 2.84
CA GLU A 519 -15.58 26.73 3.10
C GLU A 519 -15.85 26.21 4.53
N PHE A 520 -15.05 25.25 5.00
CA PHE A 520 -15.14 24.69 6.34
C PHE A 520 -14.76 25.74 7.41
N LYS A 521 -13.66 26.49 7.24
CA LYS A 521 -13.29 27.58 8.18
C LYS A 521 -14.41 28.62 8.32
N LYS A 522 -15.03 29.01 7.19
CA LYS A 522 -16.16 29.95 7.20
C LYS A 522 -17.36 29.35 7.92
N ALA A 523 -17.77 28.13 7.55
CA ALA A 523 -18.88 27.43 8.19
C ALA A 523 -18.63 27.19 9.70
N ASP A 524 -17.37 27.04 10.13
CA ASP A 524 -17.01 26.89 11.54
C ASP A 524 -17.27 28.18 12.33
N GLN A 525 -16.90 29.33 11.78
CA GLN A 525 -17.19 30.64 12.39
C GLN A 525 -18.70 30.95 12.45
N GLU A 526 -19.47 30.51 11.44
CA GLU A 526 -20.92 30.78 11.34
C GLU A 526 -21.79 29.76 12.09
N THR A 527 -21.29 28.56 12.41
CA THR A 527 -22.07 27.48 13.03
C THR A 527 -22.04 27.53 14.57
N PRO A 528 -23.21 27.52 15.26
CA PRO A 528 -23.28 27.41 16.72
C PRO A 528 -22.60 26.14 17.26
N LYS A 529 -21.89 26.30 18.38
CA LYS A 529 -21.22 25.21 19.11
C LYS A 529 -22.05 24.83 20.35
N PHE A 530 -22.16 23.53 20.61
CA PHE A 530 -22.91 23.01 21.76
C PHE A 530 -21.98 22.32 22.75
N ASP A 531 -21.93 22.80 23.99
CA ASP A 531 -21.03 22.28 25.02
C ASP A 531 -21.32 20.81 25.37
N HIS A 532 -22.56 20.36 25.17
CA HIS A 532 -23.02 18.98 25.35
C HIS A 532 -22.87 18.07 24.11
N TRP A 533 -22.25 18.54 23.02
CA TRP A 533 -21.91 17.71 21.84
C TRP A 533 -20.43 17.31 21.91
N TRP A 534 -20.20 16.00 22.02
CA TRP A 534 -18.91 15.36 22.28
C TRP A 534 -18.50 14.53 21.07
N ALA A 535 -17.43 14.92 20.38
CA ALA A 535 -16.92 14.23 19.19
C ALA A 535 -15.74 13.31 19.52
N PHE A 536 -15.83 12.08 19.01
CA PHE A 536 -14.91 10.98 19.21
C PHE A 536 -14.36 10.49 17.85
N PRO A 537 -13.36 11.16 17.26
CA PRO A 537 -12.66 10.69 16.07
C PRO A 537 -11.90 9.39 16.33
N ALA A 538 -12.22 8.36 15.55
CA ALA A 538 -11.49 7.10 15.51
C ALA A 538 -9.99 7.30 15.22
N CYS A 539 -9.17 6.36 15.67
CA CYS A 539 -7.72 6.43 15.60
C CYS A 539 -7.23 6.65 14.15
N ALA A 540 -6.30 7.59 13.96
CA ALA A 540 -5.86 8.04 12.64
C ALA A 540 -4.92 7.07 11.90
N PHE A 541 -4.51 5.96 12.53
CA PHE A 541 -3.52 5.01 12.00
C PHE A 541 -4.10 3.62 11.71
N ASN A 542 -4.88 3.05 12.64
CA ASN A 542 -5.51 1.73 12.49
C ASN A 542 -7.04 1.79 12.36
N ASN A 543 -7.63 2.99 12.39
CA ASN A 543 -9.05 3.26 12.23
C ASN A 543 -9.98 2.60 13.27
N THR A 544 -9.47 2.15 14.42
CA THR A 544 -10.30 1.57 15.49
C THR A 544 -10.80 2.65 16.48
N PHE A 545 -11.81 2.29 17.27
CA PHE A 545 -12.32 3.09 18.39
C PHE A 545 -12.13 2.32 19.70
N ALA A 546 -10.90 2.42 20.24
CA ALA A 546 -10.37 1.57 21.31
C ALA A 546 -9.45 2.37 22.25
N GLY A 547 -9.35 1.98 23.52
CA GLY A 547 -8.56 2.67 24.54
C GLY A 547 -9.24 3.93 25.10
N ASN A 548 -8.47 5.01 25.35
CA ASN A 548 -8.93 6.15 26.17
C ASN A 548 -10.20 6.83 25.65
N GLU A 549 -10.33 7.01 24.33
CA GLU A 549 -11.53 7.60 23.71
C GLU A 549 -12.76 6.68 23.80
N ARG A 550 -12.57 5.36 23.84
CA ARG A 550 -13.67 4.39 24.03
C ARG A 550 -14.10 4.35 25.49
N ALA A 551 -13.17 4.31 26.44
CA ALA A 551 -13.48 4.34 27.87
C ALA A 551 -14.22 5.63 28.28
N LEU A 552 -13.80 6.79 27.77
CA LEU A 552 -14.51 8.05 28.01
C LEU A 552 -15.91 8.07 27.36
N PHE A 553 -16.12 7.38 26.24
CA PHE A 553 -17.45 7.19 25.67
C PHE A 553 -18.32 6.29 26.57
N GLU A 554 -17.80 5.15 27.06
CA GLU A 554 -18.55 4.23 27.93
C GLU A 554 -19.05 4.92 29.20
N GLU A 555 -18.21 5.73 29.85
CA GLU A 555 -18.55 6.56 31.02
C GLU A 555 -19.76 7.47 30.80
N VAL A 556 -19.99 7.95 29.57
CA VAL A 556 -21.14 8.82 29.23
C VAL A 556 -22.21 8.11 28.40
N ARG A 557 -22.03 6.83 28.03
CA ARG A 557 -22.85 6.10 27.04
C ARG A 557 -24.35 6.21 27.31
N SER A 558 -24.75 6.08 28.57
CA SER A 558 -26.15 6.16 29.03
C SER A 558 -26.59 7.56 29.54
N ASP A 559 -25.82 8.63 29.28
CA ASP A 559 -26.22 10.02 29.60
C ASP A 559 -26.95 10.67 28.41
N PRO A 560 -28.29 10.77 28.38
CA PRO A 560 -29.02 11.35 27.24
C PRO A 560 -28.73 12.83 27.01
N SER A 561 -28.26 13.55 28.04
CA SER A 561 -27.96 14.99 27.94
C SER A 561 -26.74 15.27 27.07
N ILE A 562 -25.82 14.31 26.95
CA ILE A 562 -24.63 14.38 26.10
C ILE A 562 -24.92 13.72 24.76
N LYS A 563 -24.77 14.48 23.67
CA LYS A 563 -24.76 13.93 22.31
C LYS A 563 -23.35 13.41 21.99
N LYS A 564 -23.22 12.12 21.71
CA LYS A 564 -21.95 11.50 21.31
C LYS A 564 -21.90 11.38 19.80
N VAL A 565 -20.81 11.85 19.18
CA VAL A 565 -20.57 11.72 17.74
C VAL A 565 -19.30 10.91 17.54
N VAL A 566 -19.44 9.64 17.16
CA VAL A 566 -18.30 8.79 16.79
C VAL A 566 -18.00 9.01 15.31
N LEU A 567 -16.81 9.51 15.01
CA LEU A 567 -16.40 9.89 13.66
C LEU A 567 -15.49 8.78 13.08
N THR A 568 -16.06 7.94 12.22
CA THR A 568 -15.42 6.72 11.67
C THR A 568 -14.38 7.02 10.60
N ARG A 569 -13.58 6.00 10.25
CA ARG A 569 -12.49 6.08 9.27
C ARG A 569 -12.34 4.80 8.45
N GLY A 570 -13.33 4.42 7.66
CA GLY A 570 -13.20 3.29 6.72
C GLY A 570 -13.20 1.89 7.34
N LYS A 571 -13.30 1.76 8.66
CA LYS A 571 -13.75 0.55 9.37
C LYS A 571 -15.16 0.78 9.92
N ASN A 572 -15.93 -0.30 10.08
CA ASN A 572 -17.17 -0.25 10.86
C ASN A 572 -16.84 0.06 12.32
N ILE A 573 -17.73 0.80 12.99
CA ILE A 573 -17.73 0.96 14.45
C ILE A 573 -19.18 0.78 14.90
N GLU A 574 -19.54 -0.45 15.23
CA GLU A 574 -20.85 -0.78 15.80
C GLU A 574 -20.81 -0.48 17.30
N ILE A 575 -21.58 0.54 17.70
CA ILE A 575 -21.64 0.97 19.10
C ILE A 575 -22.98 1.64 19.38
N ASP A 576 -23.52 1.36 20.56
CA ASP A 576 -24.84 1.76 21.04
C ASP A 576 -24.74 2.71 22.26
N GLY A 577 -25.89 3.25 22.67
CA GLY A 577 -26.01 4.16 23.80
C GLY A 577 -27.03 5.27 23.54
N GLU A 578 -27.28 6.10 24.55
CA GLU A 578 -28.25 7.19 24.46
C GLU A 578 -27.65 8.38 23.73
N ASN A 579 -28.42 8.97 22.79
CA ASN A 579 -28.02 10.15 22.00
C ASN A 579 -26.67 9.97 21.24
N VAL A 580 -26.37 8.74 20.82
CA VAL A 580 -25.20 8.39 20.00
C VAL A 580 -25.47 8.70 18.52
N THR A 581 -24.43 9.00 17.76
CA THR A 581 -24.46 9.14 16.30
C THR A 581 -23.11 8.70 15.73
N VAL A 582 -23.11 7.71 14.84
CA VAL A 582 -21.91 7.17 14.20
C VAL A 582 -21.92 7.57 12.72
N VAL A 583 -20.90 8.30 12.26
CA VAL A 583 -20.79 8.73 10.85
C VAL A 583 -19.33 8.78 10.36
N PRO A 584 -19.06 8.56 9.06
CA PRO A 584 -17.76 8.82 8.45
C PRO A 584 -17.23 10.22 8.73
N LEU A 585 -16.00 10.32 9.21
CA LEU A 585 -15.32 11.61 9.38
C LEU A 585 -15.29 12.38 8.06
N ARG A 586 -14.93 11.69 6.95
CA ARG A 586 -14.91 12.26 5.60
C ARG A 586 -16.29 12.16 4.92
N SER A 587 -17.30 12.79 5.54
CA SER A 587 -18.63 12.99 4.95
C SER A 587 -19.23 14.37 5.29
N PRO A 588 -20.25 14.84 4.56
CA PRO A 588 -20.95 16.10 4.88
C PRO A 588 -21.60 16.08 6.27
N GLU A 589 -22.08 14.93 6.75
CA GLU A 589 -22.64 14.75 8.09
C GLU A 589 -21.54 14.73 9.15
N GLY A 590 -20.40 14.10 8.86
CA GLY A 590 -19.18 14.20 9.67
C GLY A 590 -18.75 15.66 9.87
N GLN A 591 -18.73 16.45 8.79
CA GLN A 591 -18.51 17.90 8.86
C GLN A 591 -19.61 18.61 9.67
N TYR A 592 -20.90 18.36 9.39
CA TYR A 592 -22.04 18.96 10.09
C TYR A 592 -21.95 18.79 11.62
N HIS A 593 -21.59 17.58 12.08
CA HIS A 593 -21.44 17.29 13.50
C HIS A 593 -20.14 17.86 14.08
N LEU A 594 -19.02 17.74 13.36
CA LEU A 594 -17.73 18.30 13.80
C LEU A 594 -17.83 19.82 13.98
N LEU A 595 -18.49 20.53 13.07
CA LEU A 595 -18.78 21.98 13.12
C LEU A 595 -19.66 22.41 14.31
N ARG A 596 -20.23 21.48 15.09
CA ARG A 596 -21.15 21.73 16.21
C ARG A 596 -20.65 21.19 17.55
N ALA A 597 -19.81 20.17 17.54
CA ALA A 597 -19.27 19.54 18.75
C ALA A 597 -18.24 20.42 19.44
N ARG A 598 -18.60 21.04 20.58
CA ARG A 598 -17.65 21.86 21.35
C ARG A 598 -16.48 21.02 21.86
N GLN A 599 -16.78 19.85 22.43
CA GLN A 599 -15.76 18.98 23.04
C GLN A 599 -15.31 17.97 21.99
N ILE A 600 -14.01 17.89 21.71
CA ILE A 600 -13.45 17.00 20.69
C ILE A 600 -12.27 16.24 21.30
N PHE A 601 -12.38 14.92 21.34
CA PHE A 601 -11.40 14.05 21.99
C PHE A 601 -10.40 13.49 21.00
N ILE A 602 -9.12 13.82 21.14
CA ILE A 602 -8.07 13.44 20.19
C ILE A 602 -6.99 12.56 20.83
N LYS A 603 -6.42 11.64 20.04
CA LYS A 603 -5.45 10.62 20.48
C LYS A 603 -3.99 10.98 20.12
N HIS A 604 -3.83 11.84 19.12
CA HIS A 604 -2.57 12.34 18.55
C HIS A 604 -2.67 13.86 18.34
N SER A 605 -1.98 14.44 17.36
CA SER A 605 -2.14 15.86 17.03
C SER A 605 -3.50 16.17 16.37
N PRO A 606 -4.04 17.41 16.53
CA PRO A 606 -5.30 17.83 15.90
C PRO A 606 -5.40 17.53 14.40
N SER A 607 -4.37 17.87 13.63
CA SER A 607 -4.30 17.62 12.18
C SER A 607 -4.43 16.15 11.81
N ARG A 608 -3.84 15.24 12.59
CA ARG A 608 -3.96 13.79 12.37
C ARG A 608 -5.36 13.29 12.69
N ASN A 609 -5.94 13.72 13.81
CA ASN A 609 -7.25 13.23 14.27
C ASN A 609 -8.46 13.79 13.49
N LEU A 610 -8.43 15.05 13.00
CA LEU A 610 -9.65 15.73 12.53
C LEU A 610 -9.76 15.95 11.02
N VAL A 611 -8.65 15.89 10.27
CA VAL A 611 -8.51 16.11 8.81
C VAL A 611 -9.08 17.41 8.19
N PHE A 612 -9.86 18.20 8.93
CA PHE A 612 -10.41 19.50 8.55
C PHE A 612 -9.87 20.63 9.46
N PRO A 613 -9.86 21.89 9.00
CA PRO A 613 -9.30 23.03 9.73
C PRO A 613 -10.24 23.57 10.84
N VAL A 614 -10.47 22.75 11.86
CA VAL A 614 -11.27 23.05 13.06
C VAL A 614 -10.62 24.15 13.93
N SER A 615 -11.38 25.17 14.33
CA SER A 615 -10.87 26.29 15.13
C SER A 615 -10.76 25.99 16.63
N SER A 616 -9.55 26.03 17.18
CA SER A 616 -9.29 25.85 18.62
C SER A 616 -9.73 27.02 19.52
N SER A 617 -10.26 28.12 18.96
CA SER A 617 -10.98 29.13 19.74
C SER A 617 -12.48 28.84 19.87
N LEU A 618 -13.03 28.02 18.98
CA LEU A 618 -14.44 27.61 18.99
C LEU A 618 -14.63 26.22 19.62
N HIS A 619 -13.60 25.37 19.57
CA HIS A 619 -13.61 23.99 20.05
C HIS A 619 -12.59 23.72 21.17
N ASN A 620 -13.01 22.98 22.19
CA ASN A 620 -12.15 22.39 23.19
C ASN A 620 -11.55 21.08 22.63
N LEU A 621 -10.36 21.16 22.04
CA LEU A 621 -9.60 19.97 21.65
C LEU A 621 -8.94 19.38 22.90
N ILE A 622 -9.41 18.23 23.36
CA ILE A 622 -8.96 17.58 24.59
C ILE A 622 -8.15 16.34 24.19
N ASN A 623 -6.86 16.35 24.50
CA ASN A 623 -5.96 15.27 24.10
C ASN A 623 -5.95 14.16 25.14
N LEU A 624 -6.57 13.03 24.80
CA LEU A 624 -6.62 11.83 25.63
C LEU A 624 -5.35 10.97 25.50
N TRP A 625 -4.50 11.28 24.51
CA TRP A 625 -3.26 10.57 24.23
C TRP A 625 -3.43 9.03 24.14
N HIS A 626 -2.35 8.26 24.30
CA HIS A 626 -2.37 6.80 24.12
C HIS A 626 -1.37 6.03 25.00
N GLY A 627 -0.94 6.61 26.12
CA GLY A 627 -0.11 5.96 27.14
C GLY A 627 0.94 6.89 27.76
N VAL A 628 1.40 6.56 28.96
CA VAL A 628 2.51 7.27 29.63
C VAL A 628 3.75 7.21 28.72
N PRO A 629 4.38 8.34 28.37
CA PRO A 629 5.46 8.35 27.39
C PRO A 629 6.80 7.91 28.03
N LEU A 630 7.24 6.69 27.73
CA LEU A 630 8.59 6.25 28.08
C LEU A 630 9.66 7.02 27.28
N LYS A 631 9.42 7.15 25.97
CA LYS A 631 10.30 7.83 25.00
C LYS A 631 10.00 9.33 25.02
N ARG A 632 11.02 10.17 24.80
CA ARG A 632 10.79 11.60 24.58
C ARG A 632 9.98 11.78 23.29
N ILE A 633 9.02 12.70 23.35
CA ILE A 633 8.00 12.90 22.32
C ILE A 633 7.66 14.38 22.18
N GLY A 634 7.03 14.75 21.07
CA GLY A 634 6.52 16.10 20.85
C GLY A 634 7.65 17.13 20.93
N TYR A 635 7.47 18.14 21.78
CA TYR A 635 8.44 19.23 21.95
C TYR A 635 9.73 18.80 22.69
N ALA A 636 9.72 17.65 23.36
CA ALA A 636 10.88 17.09 24.05
C ALA A 636 11.74 16.15 23.16
N SER A 637 11.30 15.86 21.93
CA SER A 637 11.92 14.85 21.05
C SER A 637 13.27 15.34 20.50
N LEU A 638 14.32 14.53 20.68
CA LEU A 638 15.67 14.86 20.17
C LEU A 638 15.81 14.70 18.65
N ASP A 639 14.95 13.88 18.02
CA ASP A 639 14.94 13.55 16.58
C ASP A 639 14.07 14.48 15.71
N MET A 640 13.36 15.44 16.33
CA MET A 640 12.36 16.31 15.65
C MET A 640 12.63 17.81 15.88
N GLN A 641 13.88 18.19 16.17
CA GLN A 641 14.29 19.57 16.47
C GLN A 641 13.93 20.56 15.35
N ASP A 642 13.98 20.11 14.10
CA ASP A 642 13.56 20.84 12.90
C ASP A 642 12.04 21.12 12.85
N LYS A 643 11.22 20.32 13.52
CA LYS A 643 9.75 20.36 13.48
C LYS A 643 9.11 21.02 14.71
N LEU A 644 9.89 21.41 15.72
CA LEU A 644 9.39 21.92 17.01
C LEU A 644 8.37 23.07 16.88
N ARG A 645 8.54 23.99 15.93
CA ARG A 645 7.57 25.08 15.70
C ARG A 645 6.20 24.55 15.24
N ALA A 646 6.17 23.57 14.35
CA ALA A 646 4.93 22.96 13.87
C ALA A 646 4.27 22.10 14.98
N ILE A 647 5.09 21.36 15.73
CA ILE A 647 4.65 20.56 16.89
C ILE A 647 4.02 21.44 17.97
N GLY A 648 4.71 22.52 18.39
CA GLY A 648 4.18 23.49 19.35
C GLY A 648 2.93 24.21 18.84
N GLY A 649 2.86 24.52 17.54
CA GLY A 649 1.66 25.07 16.90
C GLY A 649 0.46 24.12 16.86
N GLU A 650 0.69 22.80 16.83
CA GLU A 650 -0.36 21.79 17.01
C GLU A 650 -0.77 21.64 18.48
N HIS A 651 0.19 21.64 19.40
CA HIS A 651 -0.10 21.53 20.84
C HIS A 651 -0.82 22.76 21.41
N ALA A 652 -0.52 23.95 20.90
CA ALA A 652 -1.19 25.20 21.28
C ALA A 652 -2.70 25.21 21.01
N LYS A 653 -3.18 24.34 20.11
CA LYS A 653 -4.61 24.16 19.79
C LYS A 653 -5.35 23.31 20.82
N CYS A 654 -4.65 22.60 21.70
CA CYS A 654 -5.27 21.77 22.74
C CYS A 654 -5.76 22.64 23.92
N ARG A 655 -6.99 22.39 24.38
CA ARG A 655 -7.53 22.97 25.63
C ARG A 655 -6.85 22.35 26.85
N ALA A 656 -6.57 21.04 26.77
CA ALA A 656 -5.89 20.24 27.78
C ALA A 656 -5.31 18.94 27.18
N VAL A 657 -4.45 18.26 27.94
CA VAL A 657 -4.00 16.88 27.73
C VAL A 657 -4.09 16.10 29.05
N ILE A 658 -4.38 14.80 29.02
CA ILE A 658 -4.49 13.98 30.26
C ILE A 658 -3.15 13.34 30.67
N SER A 659 -3.07 12.90 31.93
CA SER A 659 -1.92 12.19 32.51
C SER A 659 -2.31 11.23 33.65
N SER A 660 -1.41 10.29 33.94
CA SER A 660 -1.59 9.16 34.88
C SER A 660 -1.05 9.42 36.30
N SER A 661 -0.02 10.26 36.43
CA SER A 661 0.54 10.69 37.72
C SER A 661 1.14 12.10 37.63
N LYS A 662 1.59 12.67 38.75
CA LYS A 662 2.39 13.90 38.78
C LYS A 662 3.68 13.81 37.96
N ILE A 663 4.34 12.65 37.95
CA ILE A 663 5.60 12.42 37.21
C ILE A 663 5.33 12.35 35.70
N ASP A 664 4.27 11.66 35.29
CA ASP A 664 3.77 11.70 33.91
C ASP A 664 3.34 13.12 33.53
N SER A 665 2.68 13.85 34.42
CA SER A 665 2.26 15.24 34.19
C SER A 665 3.43 16.19 33.90
N MET A 666 4.61 15.94 34.49
CA MET A 666 5.83 16.71 34.19
C MET A 666 6.41 16.36 32.82
N ALA A 667 6.47 15.07 32.46
CA ALA A 667 6.89 14.63 31.12
C ALA A 667 5.93 15.15 30.03
N MET A 668 4.62 15.05 30.27
CA MET A 668 3.58 15.54 29.36
C MET A 668 3.59 17.06 29.24
N ALA A 669 3.83 17.83 30.30
CA ALA A 669 4.01 19.29 30.19
C ALA A 669 5.23 19.68 29.34
N SER A 670 6.32 18.91 29.41
CA SER A 670 7.50 19.09 28.55
C SER A 670 7.20 18.71 27.09
N ALA A 671 6.57 17.55 26.86
CA ALA A 671 6.22 17.06 25.53
C ALA A 671 5.18 17.94 24.82
N PHE A 672 4.19 18.47 25.54
CA PHE A 672 3.07 19.24 25.01
C PHE A 672 3.24 20.77 25.11
N TYR A 673 4.46 21.28 25.31
CA TYR A 673 4.73 22.71 25.20
C TYR A 673 4.12 23.29 23.89
N PRO A 674 3.38 24.41 23.92
CA PRO A 674 3.28 25.40 25.01
C PRO A 674 2.12 25.19 26.02
N LEU A 675 1.57 23.98 26.17
CA LEU A 675 0.66 23.70 27.29
C LEU A 675 1.41 23.81 28.62
N SER A 676 0.84 24.57 29.57
CA SER A 676 1.36 24.63 30.94
C SER A 676 0.87 23.44 31.77
N TYR A 677 1.55 23.15 32.88
CA TYR A 677 1.19 22.06 33.81
C TYR A 677 -0.29 22.09 34.24
N ASN A 678 -0.89 23.28 34.40
CA ASN A 678 -2.31 23.41 34.77
C ASN A 678 -3.29 22.99 33.65
N LYS A 679 -2.82 22.86 32.40
CA LYS A 679 -3.55 22.25 31.28
C LYS A 679 -3.24 20.76 31.11
N VAL A 680 -2.39 20.19 31.95
CA VAL A 680 -2.15 18.74 32.04
C VAL A 680 -3.05 18.20 33.16
N TRP A 681 -4.03 17.39 32.78
CA TRP A 681 -5.04 16.85 33.68
C TRP A 681 -4.59 15.49 34.22
N CYS A 682 -3.98 15.47 35.40
CA CYS A 682 -3.76 14.23 36.15
C CYS A 682 -5.13 13.64 36.54
N THR A 683 -5.54 12.61 35.82
CA THR A 683 -6.86 11.94 35.92
C THR A 683 -6.75 10.42 35.92
N GLY A 684 -5.55 9.86 35.76
CA GLY A 684 -5.42 8.52 35.22
C GLY A 684 -5.71 8.50 33.71
N LEU A 685 -5.43 7.36 33.07
CA LEU A 685 -5.78 7.14 31.67
C LEU A 685 -7.09 6.33 31.60
N PRO A 686 -8.18 6.81 30.98
CA PRO A 686 -9.48 6.13 30.93
C PRO A 686 -9.43 4.65 30.50
N ARG A 687 -8.53 4.26 29.58
CA ARG A 687 -8.41 2.85 29.16
C ARG A 687 -8.07 1.89 30.31
N ASN A 688 -7.41 2.39 31.35
CA ASN A 688 -6.98 1.59 32.48
C ASN A 688 -8.17 1.07 33.28
N ASP A 689 -9.32 1.76 33.20
CA ASP A 689 -10.59 1.30 33.76
C ASP A 689 -10.94 -0.08 33.21
N PHE A 690 -10.73 -0.34 31.90
CA PHE A 690 -10.95 -1.66 31.31
C PHE A 690 -9.97 -2.74 31.79
N ILE A 691 -8.81 -2.38 32.35
CA ILE A 691 -7.84 -3.34 32.90
C ILE A 691 -8.30 -3.81 34.29
N VAL A 692 -8.72 -2.88 35.16
CA VAL A 692 -8.97 -3.15 36.59
C VAL A 692 -10.45 -3.34 36.97
N ARG A 693 -11.41 -2.85 36.17
CA ARG A 693 -12.86 -3.00 36.41
C ARG A 693 -13.30 -4.48 36.50
N ASP A 694 -14.32 -4.75 37.31
CA ASP A 694 -14.99 -6.06 37.37
C ASP A 694 -15.38 -6.57 35.98
N PHE A 695 -15.15 -7.86 35.71
CA PHE A 695 -15.35 -8.43 34.38
C PHE A 695 -16.77 -8.23 33.85
N ASP A 696 -17.79 -8.43 34.68
CA ASP A 696 -19.19 -8.29 34.26
C ASP A 696 -19.65 -6.86 34.00
N GLN A 697 -18.88 -5.87 34.46
CA GLN A 697 -19.09 -4.45 34.17
C GLN A 697 -18.35 -3.98 32.90
N LEU A 698 -17.62 -4.87 32.21
CA LEU A 698 -17.07 -4.56 30.89
C LEU A 698 -18.15 -4.51 29.80
N PRO A 699 -17.98 -3.63 28.79
CA PRO A 699 -18.71 -3.70 27.53
C PRO A 699 -18.75 -5.12 26.95
N SER A 700 -19.89 -5.50 26.38
CA SER A 700 -20.16 -6.86 25.89
C SER A 700 -19.20 -7.29 24.77
N ASP A 701 -18.81 -6.37 23.90
CA ASP A 701 -17.84 -6.58 22.84
C ASP A 701 -16.43 -6.86 23.40
N LEU A 702 -16.03 -6.19 24.48
CA LEU A 702 -14.77 -6.48 25.18
C LEU A 702 -14.80 -7.85 25.89
N ARG A 703 -15.93 -8.23 26.49
CA ARG A 703 -16.10 -9.59 27.07
C ARG A 703 -16.02 -10.70 26.01
N VAL A 704 -16.69 -10.52 24.87
CA VAL A 704 -16.61 -11.46 23.74
C VAL A 704 -15.17 -11.55 23.20
N GLN A 705 -14.46 -10.43 23.13
CA GLN A 705 -13.05 -10.39 22.73
C GLN A 705 -12.14 -11.14 23.71
N TYR A 706 -12.36 -11.00 25.02
CA TYR A 706 -11.62 -11.70 26.08
C TYR A 706 -11.88 -13.22 26.06
N GLU A 707 -13.14 -13.65 25.97
CA GLU A 707 -13.47 -15.08 25.92
C GLU A 707 -12.90 -15.75 24.66
N ARG A 708 -12.99 -15.09 23.49
CA ARG A 708 -12.34 -15.58 22.25
C ARG A 708 -10.81 -15.69 22.37
N LEU A 709 -10.16 -14.82 23.15
CA LEU A 709 -8.72 -14.91 23.42
C LEU A 709 -8.40 -16.15 24.27
N LYS A 710 -9.18 -16.34 25.33
CA LYS A 710 -9.10 -17.46 26.27
C LYS A 710 -9.35 -18.81 25.59
N ASP A 711 -10.27 -18.88 24.62
CA ASP A 711 -10.50 -20.05 23.78
C ASP A 711 -9.27 -20.39 22.91
N LEU A 712 -8.63 -19.40 22.26
CA LEU A 712 -7.38 -19.61 21.50
C LEU A 712 -6.21 -20.05 22.39
N CYS A 713 -6.16 -19.59 23.63
CA CYS A 713 -5.20 -20.08 24.61
C CYS A 713 -5.45 -21.56 24.98
N ALA A 714 -6.69 -22.06 24.88
CA ALA A 714 -7.07 -23.45 25.15
C ALA A 714 -6.58 -23.97 26.52
N GLY A 715 -6.65 -23.11 27.55
CA GLY A 715 -6.18 -23.42 28.91
C GLY A 715 -4.66 -23.27 29.15
N ARG A 716 -3.88 -22.90 28.12
CA ARG A 716 -2.46 -22.56 28.24
C ARG A 716 -2.26 -21.16 28.83
N ARG A 717 -1.14 -20.95 29.51
CA ARG A 717 -0.71 -19.63 30.02
C ARG A 717 -0.32 -18.72 28.86
N LEU A 718 -1.01 -17.59 28.70
CA LEU A 718 -0.65 -16.60 27.69
C LEU A 718 0.59 -15.81 28.10
N ILE A 719 1.69 -15.97 27.38
CA ILE A 719 2.82 -15.02 27.38
C ILE A 719 2.52 -13.99 26.30
N LEU A 720 2.38 -12.72 26.66
CA LEU A 720 2.12 -11.63 25.70
C LEU A 720 3.45 -10.98 25.29
N PHE A 721 3.75 -10.92 23.99
CA PHE A 721 4.96 -10.28 23.46
C PHE A 721 4.62 -8.99 22.69
N VAL A 722 5.09 -7.84 23.19
CA VAL A 722 4.77 -6.49 22.66
C VAL A 722 6.06 -5.71 22.34
N PRO A 723 6.78 -6.02 21.24
CA PRO A 723 7.97 -5.27 20.84
C PRO A 723 7.63 -3.90 20.21
N THR A 724 8.52 -2.90 20.37
CA THR A 724 8.39 -1.62 19.68
C THR A 724 8.79 -1.68 18.22
N PHE A 725 8.11 -0.86 17.42
CA PHE A 725 8.47 -0.62 16.02
C PHE A 725 9.86 0.02 15.92
N LYS A 726 10.77 -0.65 15.21
CA LYS A 726 12.04 -0.09 14.73
C LYS A 726 11.80 0.40 13.30
N ALA A 727 12.05 1.68 13.02
CA ALA A 727 11.60 2.30 11.77
C ALA A 727 12.52 1.95 10.59
N ASP A 728 12.03 1.13 9.64
CA ASP A 728 12.61 0.73 8.35
C ASP A 728 14.05 0.17 8.32
N GLN A 729 14.75 0.12 9.45
CA GLN A 729 16.02 -0.59 9.59
C GLN A 729 15.78 -2.10 9.68
N GLN A 730 15.91 -2.82 8.56
CA GLN A 730 15.69 -4.27 8.48
C GLN A 730 16.60 -5.09 9.41
N ASP A 731 17.77 -4.56 9.78
CA ASP A 731 18.72 -5.20 10.71
C ASP A 731 18.56 -4.77 12.18
N ALA A 732 17.62 -3.86 12.51
CA ALA A 732 17.36 -3.44 13.89
C ALA A 732 16.40 -4.37 14.66
N TYR A 733 15.69 -5.26 13.95
CA TYR A 733 14.84 -6.30 14.55
C TYR A 733 15.68 -7.48 15.01
N TYR A 734 15.45 -7.98 16.22
CA TYR A 734 16.14 -9.18 16.70
C TYR A 734 15.78 -10.37 15.81
N ARG A 735 16.81 -11.15 15.42
CA ARG A 735 16.67 -12.32 14.55
C ARG A 735 16.94 -13.59 15.35
N PHE A 736 15.90 -14.37 15.58
CA PHE A 736 16.01 -15.65 16.31
C PHE A 736 16.65 -16.72 15.41
N SER A 737 17.66 -17.40 15.91
CA SER A 737 18.21 -18.60 15.25
C SER A 737 17.25 -19.80 15.41
N PRO A 738 17.33 -20.83 14.53
CA PRO A 738 16.52 -22.04 14.66
C PRO A 738 16.68 -22.75 16.01
N SER A 739 17.87 -22.67 16.62
CA SER A 739 18.15 -23.17 17.97
C SER A 739 17.40 -22.41 19.07
N GLU A 740 17.27 -21.09 18.94
CA GLU A 740 16.58 -20.25 19.92
C GLU A 740 15.05 -20.40 19.78
N LEU A 741 14.55 -20.51 18.54
CA LEU A 741 13.14 -20.87 18.29
C LEU A 741 12.79 -22.25 18.87
N ALA A 742 13.65 -23.25 18.70
CA ALA A 742 13.45 -24.59 19.27
C ALA A 742 13.48 -24.57 20.81
N HIS A 743 14.41 -23.83 21.43
CA HIS A 743 14.48 -23.69 22.88
C HIS A 743 13.26 -22.98 23.46
N LEU A 744 12.80 -21.89 22.83
CA LEU A 744 11.60 -21.16 23.21
C LEU A 744 10.33 -22.03 23.06
N HIS A 745 10.22 -22.82 21.99
CA HIS A 745 9.11 -23.73 21.79
C HIS A 745 9.06 -24.85 22.84
N ALA A 746 10.20 -25.47 23.16
CA ALA A 746 10.30 -26.48 24.21
C ALA A 746 9.85 -25.91 25.57
N TRP A 747 10.39 -24.73 25.95
CA TRP A 747 10.03 -24.06 27.20
C TRP A 747 8.53 -23.73 27.28
N LEU A 748 7.92 -23.28 26.18
CA LEU A 748 6.47 -23.02 26.12
C LEU A 748 5.66 -24.30 26.34
N GLY A 749 6.08 -25.42 25.74
CA GLY A 749 5.46 -26.74 25.95
C GLY A 749 5.55 -27.20 27.40
N ASP A 750 6.75 -27.22 27.97
CA ASP A 750 7.01 -27.66 29.35
C ASP A 750 6.25 -26.83 30.39
N ASN A 751 5.99 -25.55 30.11
CA ASN A 751 5.28 -24.63 31.01
C ASN A 751 3.76 -24.54 30.74
N ASN A 752 3.22 -25.35 29.81
CA ASN A 752 1.84 -25.26 29.32
C ASN A 752 1.45 -23.82 28.95
N ALA A 753 2.24 -23.20 28.08
CA ALA A 753 2.18 -21.79 27.72
C ALA A 753 2.04 -21.58 26.20
N VAL A 754 1.68 -20.36 25.79
CA VAL A 754 1.52 -19.96 24.38
C VAL A 754 1.92 -18.50 24.20
N LEU A 755 2.60 -18.17 23.10
CA LEU A 755 3.18 -16.84 22.85
C LEU A 755 2.28 -15.99 21.95
N GLY A 756 1.53 -15.07 22.55
CA GLY A 756 0.69 -14.11 21.82
C GLY A 756 1.48 -12.91 21.33
N VAL A 757 1.59 -12.73 20.01
CA VAL A 757 2.44 -11.70 19.39
C VAL A 757 1.63 -10.45 19.03
N ARG A 758 1.96 -9.32 19.67
CA ARG A 758 1.35 -8.00 19.49
C ARG A 758 2.35 -7.03 18.85
N GLU A 759 2.46 -7.09 17.54
CA GLU A 759 3.25 -6.14 16.77
C GLU A 759 2.64 -4.73 16.82
N HIS A 760 3.47 -3.69 16.78
CA HIS A 760 3.03 -2.30 16.76
C HIS A 760 2.34 -1.97 15.43
N MET A 761 1.28 -1.15 15.46
CA MET A 761 0.42 -0.80 14.32
C MET A 761 1.12 -0.23 13.06
N ALA A 762 2.39 0.19 13.19
CA ALA A 762 3.22 0.67 12.09
C ALA A 762 4.07 -0.43 11.42
N ASP A 763 4.26 -1.60 12.05
CA ASP A 763 4.94 -2.73 11.42
C ASP A 763 4.00 -3.43 10.43
N GLN A 764 4.06 -2.99 9.18
CA GLN A 764 3.32 -3.59 8.06
C GLN A 764 4.02 -4.84 7.48
N ALA A 765 5.26 -5.14 7.90
CA ALA A 765 6.03 -6.29 7.44
C ALA A 765 5.79 -7.53 8.32
N ARG A 766 5.39 -7.33 9.58
CA ARG A 766 5.13 -8.38 10.59
C ARG A 766 6.36 -9.24 10.87
N ASN A 767 7.47 -8.57 11.20
CA ASN A 767 8.80 -9.19 11.28
C ASN A 767 8.95 -10.21 12.42
N TYR A 768 8.16 -10.10 13.49
CA TYR A 768 8.23 -11.04 14.61
C TYR A 768 7.23 -12.18 14.44
N TYR A 769 5.99 -11.91 14.04
CA TYR A 769 4.99 -12.95 13.82
C TYR A 769 5.33 -13.85 12.61
N SER A 770 6.11 -13.36 11.64
CA SER A 770 6.65 -14.20 10.56
C SER A 770 7.82 -15.10 11.01
N GLN A 771 8.74 -14.59 11.82
CA GLN A 771 9.86 -15.38 12.37
C GLN A 771 9.43 -16.45 13.38
N LEU A 772 8.41 -16.16 14.19
CA LEU A 772 7.93 -17.04 15.26
C LEU A 772 6.97 -18.15 14.76
N ARG A 773 6.72 -18.25 13.44
CA ARG A 773 5.89 -19.34 12.89
C ARG A 773 6.55 -20.69 13.09
N GLY A 774 5.77 -21.67 13.56
CA GLY A 774 6.27 -22.99 13.95
C GLY A 774 6.60 -23.09 15.45
N VAL A 775 6.51 -21.98 16.20
CA VAL A 775 6.41 -21.97 17.66
C VAL A 775 4.93 -21.85 18.04
N ASP A 776 4.53 -22.40 19.19
CA ASP A 776 3.18 -22.23 19.78
C ASP A 776 2.84 -20.74 19.99
N THR A 777 2.16 -20.16 19.01
CA THR A 777 1.97 -18.70 18.88
C THR A 777 0.55 -18.33 18.49
N ILE A 778 0.12 -17.13 18.89
CA ILE A 778 -1.18 -16.56 18.53
C ILE A 778 -0.97 -15.17 17.89
N ASP A 779 -1.63 -14.92 16.77
CA ASP A 779 -1.71 -13.58 16.17
C ASP A 779 -2.59 -12.67 17.03
N LEU A 780 -1.97 -11.76 17.77
CA LEU A 780 -2.65 -10.75 18.59
C LEU A 780 -2.57 -9.35 17.97
N SER A 781 -2.45 -9.24 16.64
CA SER A 781 -2.51 -7.94 15.94
C SER A 781 -3.77 -7.13 16.27
N ASP A 782 -3.69 -5.81 16.17
CA ASP A 782 -4.81 -4.88 16.43
C ASP A 782 -5.95 -5.00 15.41
N ARG A 783 -5.70 -5.70 14.30
CA ARG A 783 -6.72 -6.16 13.36
C ARG A 783 -7.64 -7.22 13.97
N ARG A 784 -7.07 -8.18 14.73
CA ARG A 784 -7.84 -9.26 15.39
C ARG A 784 -8.39 -8.81 16.74
N PHE A 785 -7.54 -8.20 17.56
CA PHE A 785 -7.82 -7.81 18.94
C PHE A 785 -7.60 -6.30 19.10
N PRO A 786 -8.56 -5.44 18.72
CA PRO A 786 -8.35 -4.00 18.73
C PRO A 786 -7.94 -3.45 20.11
N ASP A 787 -8.45 -4.04 21.20
CA ASP A 787 -8.31 -3.55 22.58
C ASP A 787 -7.21 -4.32 23.30
N VAL A 788 -6.04 -3.69 23.43
CA VAL A 788 -4.84 -4.29 24.06
C VAL A 788 -5.08 -4.59 25.56
N GLU A 789 -6.02 -3.86 26.17
CA GLU A 789 -6.47 -3.99 27.53
C GLU A 789 -7.02 -5.40 27.83
N MET A 790 -7.70 -6.03 26.87
CA MET A 790 -8.19 -7.41 27.03
C MET A 790 -7.05 -8.44 26.97
N LEU A 791 -5.99 -8.14 26.21
CA LEU A 791 -4.77 -8.97 26.21
C LEU A 791 -4.10 -8.91 27.59
N TYR A 792 -3.98 -7.71 28.18
CA TYR A 792 -3.42 -7.54 29.53
C TYR A 792 -4.21 -8.32 30.60
N ARG A 793 -5.56 -8.30 30.53
CA ARG A 793 -6.42 -9.03 31.49
C ARG A 793 -6.15 -10.54 31.50
N LEU A 794 -5.82 -11.16 30.35
CA LEU A 794 -5.56 -12.61 30.26
C LEU A 794 -4.07 -12.98 30.39
N ALA A 795 -3.16 -12.15 29.86
CA ALA A 795 -1.73 -12.45 29.80
C ALA A 795 -1.13 -12.75 31.18
N SER A 796 -0.58 -13.96 31.34
CA SER A 796 0.04 -14.42 32.58
C SER A 796 1.39 -13.75 32.83
N ALA A 797 2.08 -13.34 31.76
CA ALA A 797 3.27 -12.49 31.80
C ALA A 797 3.39 -11.64 30.53
N LEU A 798 4.18 -10.55 30.60
CA LEU A 798 4.51 -9.67 29.47
C LEU A 798 6.00 -9.75 29.11
N ILE A 799 6.32 -9.97 27.84
CA ILE A 799 7.64 -9.70 27.24
C ILE A 799 7.50 -8.44 26.38
N THR A 800 8.43 -7.50 26.53
CA THR A 800 8.39 -6.17 25.89
C THR A 800 9.81 -5.63 25.76
N ASP A 801 10.02 -4.56 25.01
CA ASP A 801 11.24 -3.75 25.03
C ASP A 801 10.89 -2.35 25.59
N TYR A 802 11.22 -1.27 24.89
CA TYR A 802 10.95 0.14 25.21
C TYR A 802 9.49 0.57 24.95
N SER A 803 8.53 -0.35 25.05
CA SER A 803 7.11 -0.07 24.83
C SER A 803 6.46 0.41 26.12
N SER A 804 5.71 1.52 26.09
CA SER A 804 4.99 2.02 27.27
C SER A 804 3.89 1.07 27.79
N CYS A 805 3.57 0.00 27.05
CA CYS A 805 2.63 -1.04 27.48
C CYS A 805 2.98 -1.68 28.83
N PHE A 806 4.26 -1.72 29.21
CA PHE A 806 4.68 -2.28 30.51
C PHE A 806 4.14 -1.45 31.68
N ILE A 807 3.94 -0.15 31.47
CA ILE A 807 3.41 0.78 32.47
C ILE A 807 1.94 0.44 32.72
N ASP A 808 1.12 0.34 31.67
CA ASP A 808 -0.29 -0.08 31.80
C ASP A 808 -0.40 -1.47 32.42
N PHE A 809 0.47 -2.40 32.03
CA PHE A 809 0.48 -3.77 32.51
C PHE A 809 0.84 -3.89 34.01
N MET A 810 1.48 -2.88 34.63
CA MET A 810 1.71 -2.86 36.09
C MET A 810 0.42 -2.94 36.91
N LEU A 811 -0.72 -2.50 36.34
CA LEU A 811 -2.03 -2.58 37.00
C LEU A 811 -2.52 -4.02 37.18
N THR A 812 -1.98 -4.98 36.42
CA THR A 812 -2.28 -6.41 36.59
C THR A 812 -1.50 -7.06 37.74
N GLU A 813 -0.47 -6.38 38.26
CA GLU A 813 0.57 -6.90 39.19
C GLU A 813 1.38 -8.10 38.66
N ARG A 814 1.20 -8.53 37.41
CA ARG A 814 1.82 -9.74 36.86
C ARG A 814 3.31 -9.55 36.51
N PRO A 815 4.09 -10.65 36.45
CA PRO A 815 5.50 -10.62 36.06
C PRO A 815 5.68 -10.11 34.62
N MET A 816 6.79 -9.41 34.39
CA MET A 816 7.15 -8.89 33.07
C MET A 816 8.67 -8.87 32.87
N ILE A 817 9.10 -9.02 31.62
CA ILE A 817 10.51 -9.13 31.20
C ILE A 817 10.77 -8.10 30.09
N SER A 818 11.86 -7.33 30.21
CA SER A 818 12.29 -6.42 29.14
C SER A 818 13.38 -7.09 28.30
N PHE A 819 13.10 -7.40 27.03
CA PHE A 819 14.07 -7.93 26.07
C PHE A 819 14.70 -6.76 25.28
N ALA A 820 15.59 -6.04 25.95
CA ALA A 820 16.22 -4.80 25.50
C ALA A 820 17.61 -5.07 24.88
N TYR A 821 17.61 -5.87 23.80
CA TYR A 821 18.81 -6.39 23.12
C TYR A 821 19.67 -5.33 22.41
N ASP A 822 19.09 -4.19 22.06
CA ASP A 822 19.73 -3.09 21.32
C ASP A 822 19.97 -1.83 22.16
N HIS A 823 19.90 -1.93 23.50
CA HIS A 823 19.78 -0.79 24.40
C HIS A 823 20.89 0.25 24.31
N ASP A 824 22.14 -0.16 24.12
CA ASP A 824 23.27 0.77 24.00
C ASP A 824 23.18 1.61 22.71
N SER A 825 22.53 1.07 21.67
CA SER A 825 22.10 1.85 20.50
C SER A 825 20.87 2.69 20.85
N TYR A 826 19.84 2.06 21.43
CA TYR A 826 18.55 2.69 21.69
C TYR A 826 18.64 3.94 22.56
N ALA A 827 19.37 3.87 23.68
CA ALA A 827 19.52 4.96 24.64
C ALA A 827 20.33 6.15 24.09
N ASN A 828 21.27 5.89 23.17
CA ASN A 828 22.20 6.89 22.64
C ASN A 828 21.78 7.46 21.26
N ALA A 829 21.01 6.70 20.46
CA ALA A 829 20.63 7.07 19.09
C ALA A 829 19.13 7.36 18.87
N GLU A 830 18.22 6.72 19.62
CA GLU A 830 16.77 6.85 19.38
C GLU A 830 16.03 7.72 20.42
N ARG A 831 15.76 8.98 20.04
CA ARG A 831 14.89 9.98 20.74
C ARG A 831 15.29 10.43 22.14
N GLY A 832 16.01 9.60 22.89
CA GLY A 832 16.16 9.71 24.33
C GLY A 832 14.90 9.26 25.07
N LEU A 833 15.07 8.74 26.28
CA LEU A 833 13.97 8.38 27.19
C LEU A 833 13.66 9.53 28.17
N PHE A 834 12.45 9.56 28.71
CA PHE A 834 12.11 10.36 29.89
C PHE A 834 12.55 9.67 31.19
N TYR A 835 12.64 8.33 31.18
CA TYR A 835 12.92 7.50 32.34
C TYR A 835 13.98 6.45 31.99
N ASP A 836 14.87 6.13 32.92
CA ASP A 836 15.84 5.04 32.75
C ASP A 836 15.17 3.68 33.04
N MET A 837 15.27 2.75 32.08
CA MET A 837 14.64 1.43 32.13
C MET A 837 15.07 0.60 33.34
N GLU A 838 16.36 0.62 33.72
CA GLU A 838 16.84 -0.15 34.88
C GLU A 838 16.15 0.32 36.18
N HIS A 839 15.91 1.62 36.27
CA HIS A 839 15.28 2.26 37.42
C HIS A 839 13.74 2.15 37.45
N VAL A 840 13.06 2.03 36.30
CA VAL A 840 11.58 2.04 36.25
C VAL A 840 10.90 0.75 35.77
N PHE A 841 11.61 -0.16 35.09
CA PHE A 841 11.04 -1.43 34.66
C PHE A 841 10.94 -2.41 35.84
N PRO A 842 9.78 -3.03 36.14
CA PRO A 842 9.55 -3.76 37.39
C PRO A 842 9.83 -5.27 37.26
N GLY A 843 10.89 -5.62 36.54
CA GLY A 843 11.34 -6.99 36.26
C GLY A 843 12.74 -6.98 35.65
N PRO A 844 13.26 -8.13 35.19
CA PRO A 844 14.59 -8.21 34.57
C PRO A 844 14.66 -7.48 33.22
N VAL A 845 15.82 -6.86 32.96
CA VAL A 845 16.17 -6.21 31.68
C VAL A 845 17.24 -7.06 30.98
N CYS A 846 16.77 -7.97 30.14
CA CYS A 846 17.58 -8.95 29.41
C CYS A 846 18.22 -8.30 28.16
N ARG A 847 19.53 -8.48 27.99
CA ARG A 847 20.31 -7.95 26.85
C ARG A 847 20.51 -8.97 25.73
N ASP A 848 20.26 -10.25 25.99
CA ASP A 848 20.43 -11.36 25.05
C ASP A 848 19.39 -12.46 25.30
N PHE A 849 19.32 -13.44 24.38
CA PHE A 849 18.37 -14.54 24.47
C PHE A 849 18.63 -15.50 25.65
N PRO A 850 19.88 -15.87 26.01
CA PRO A 850 20.16 -16.57 27.27
C PRO A 850 19.55 -15.89 28.50
N GLN A 851 19.72 -14.58 28.65
CA GLN A 851 19.12 -13.80 29.74
C GLN A 851 17.59 -13.81 29.68
N LEU A 852 16.98 -13.78 28.49
CA LEU A 852 15.53 -13.91 28.31
C LEU A 852 15.05 -15.30 28.79
N MET A 853 15.77 -16.37 28.47
CA MET A 853 15.41 -17.72 28.92
C MET A 853 15.56 -17.89 30.43
N THR A 854 16.64 -17.40 31.04
CA THR A 854 16.80 -17.40 32.52
C THR A 854 15.72 -16.56 33.23
N ALA A 855 15.25 -15.47 32.61
CA ALA A 855 14.12 -14.72 33.12
C ALA A 855 12.79 -15.49 32.97
N LEU A 856 12.61 -16.24 31.88
CA LEU A 856 11.45 -17.11 31.66
C LEU A 856 11.41 -18.29 32.64
N GLU A 857 12.53 -18.95 32.92
CA GLU A 857 12.66 -20.00 33.96
C GLU A 857 12.15 -19.55 35.34
N ARG A 858 12.26 -18.25 35.66
CA ARG A 858 11.74 -17.67 36.91
C ARG A 858 10.35 -17.03 36.79
N VAL A 859 9.76 -16.90 35.59
CA VAL A 859 8.60 -16.01 35.37
C VAL A 859 7.33 -16.42 36.12
N PHE A 860 7.16 -17.70 36.43
CA PHE A 860 6.02 -18.23 37.21
C PHE A 860 6.37 -18.60 38.66
N THR A 861 7.61 -18.33 39.10
CA THR A 861 8.03 -18.47 40.49
C THR A 861 7.46 -17.31 41.32
N PRO A 862 6.97 -17.52 42.55
CA PRO A 862 6.57 -16.43 43.43
C PRO A 862 7.72 -15.44 43.64
N ARG A 863 7.42 -14.14 43.49
CA ARG A 863 8.35 -13.04 43.79
C ARG A 863 8.62 -12.95 45.28
N ASP A 864 9.83 -12.53 45.65
CA ASP A 864 10.15 -12.22 47.04
C ASP A 864 9.61 -10.85 47.50
N GLU A 865 9.77 -10.53 48.78
CA GLU A 865 9.25 -9.31 49.40
C GLU A 865 9.90 -8.04 48.80
N LEU A 866 11.19 -8.07 48.46
CA LEU A 866 11.90 -6.95 47.84
C LEU A 866 11.51 -6.77 46.36
N GLU A 867 11.32 -7.87 45.63
CA GLU A 867 10.77 -7.85 44.27
C GLU A 867 9.34 -7.27 44.26
N MET A 868 8.51 -7.61 45.25
CA MET A 868 7.16 -7.05 45.43
C MET A 868 7.17 -5.56 45.83
N GLU A 869 8.01 -5.14 46.78
CA GLU A 869 8.15 -3.73 47.16
C GLU A 869 8.66 -2.87 45.99
N SER A 870 9.67 -3.37 45.26
CA SER A 870 10.22 -2.72 44.07
C SER A 870 9.16 -2.51 42.99
N TYR A 871 8.34 -3.53 42.70
CA TYR A 871 7.19 -3.43 41.80
C TYR A 871 6.16 -2.40 42.30
N GLY A 872 5.84 -2.44 43.59
CA GLY A 872 4.89 -1.52 44.24
C GLY A 872 5.34 -0.05 44.22
N TRP A 873 6.65 0.20 44.38
CA TRP A 873 7.27 1.52 44.21
C TRP A 873 7.23 1.98 42.76
N LYS A 874 7.70 1.15 41.82
CA LYS A 874 7.73 1.47 40.38
C LYS A 874 6.32 1.79 39.84
N ARG A 875 5.28 1.09 40.31
CA ARG A 875 3.87 1.41 40.02
C ARG A 875 3.45 2.79 40.56
N LYS A 876 3.82 3.15 41.79
CA LYS A 876 3.49 4.47 42.39
C LYS A 876 4.12 5.65 41.64
N LEU A 877 5.17 5.45 40.83
CA LEU A 877 5.71 6.52 39.97
C LEU A 877 4.74 6.91 38.84
N PHE A 878 4.02 5.94 38.28
CA PHE A 878 3.19 6.14 37.08
C PHE A 878 1.69 6.22 37.35
N PHE A 879 1.23 5.92 38.57
CA PHE A 879 -0.18 5.89 38.93
C PHE A 879 -0.46 6.65 40.23
N ASP A 880 -1.04 7.85 40.12
CA ASP A 880 -1.72 8.51 41.26
C ASP A 880 -3.13 7.91 41.51
N HIS A 881 -3.67 7.16 40.53
CA HIS A 881 -4.96 6.47 40.59
C HIS A 881 -4.82 5.04 40.06
N ILE A 882 -5.42 4.06 40.76
CA ILE A 882 -5.40 2.63 40.43
C ILE A 882 -6.81 1.99 40.43
N ASP A 883 -7.84 2.80 40.63
CA ASP A 883 -9.26 2.45 40.46
C ASP A 883 -9.73 2.67 39.02
N ASP A 884 -10.96 2.26 38.71
CA ASP A 884 -11.59 2.34 37.38
C ASP A 884 -12.42 3.62 37.14
N GLY A 885 -12.18 4.68 37.91
CA GLY A 885 -12.85 5.98 37.80
C GLY A 885 -12.14 7.00 36.89
N ASN A 886 -11.19 6.59 36.05
CA ASN A 886 -10.34 7.54 35.32
C ASN A 886 -11.11 8.24 34.18
N ALA A 887 -11.99 7.52 33.49
CA ALA A 887 -12.96 8.09 32.55
C ALA A 887 -13.86 9.13 33.23
N TRP A 888 -14.41 8.82 34.41
CA TRP A 888 -15.22 9.77 35.21
C TRP A 888 -14.46 11.04 35.57
N ARG A 889 -13.18 10.93 35.97
CA ARG A 889 -12.33 12.09 36.27
C ARG A 889 -12.18 13.00 35.05
N VAL A 890 -11.98 12.44 33.85
CA VAL A 890 -11.93 13.20 32.60
C VAL A 890 -13.30 13.80 32.25
N ALA A 891 -14.39 13.03 32.33
CA ALA A 891 -15.74 13.51 32.06
C ALA A 891 -16.14 14.67 32.99
N LYS A 892 -15.74 14.61 34.27
CA LYS A 892 -15.89 15.68 35.26
C LYS A 892 -15.10 16.94 34.87
N ARG A 893 -13.84 16.80 34.41
CA ARG A 893 -13.06 17.92 33.88
C ARG A 893 -13.68 18.55 32.63
N VAL A 894 -14.29 17.77 31.75
CA VAL A 894 -15.00 18.28 30.56
C VAL A 894 -16.26 19.06 30.97
N ARG A 895 -17.09 18.50 31.86
CA ARG A 895 -18.30 19.16 32.37
C ARG A 895 -17.98 20.47 33.13
N GLN A 896 -16.80 20.59 33.75
CA GLN A 896 -16.33 21.86 34.34
C GLN A 896 -16.14 22.97 33.30
N LEU A 897 -15.85 22.67 32.02
CA LEU A 897 -15.71 23.66 30.95
C LEU A 897 -17.05 24.24 30.45
N TYR A 898 -18.19 23.74 30.94
CA TYR A 898 -19.51 24.27 30.57
C TYR A 898 -19.84 25.55 31.35
N VAL A 899 -19.32 25.65 32.57
CA VAL A 899 -19.37 26.89 33.35
C VAL A 899 -18.30 27.81 32.75
N ARG A 900 -18.73 28.94 32.20
CA ARG A 900 -17.81 29.90 31.58
C ARG A 900 -16.92 30.54 32.64
N ASP A 901 -15.71 30.90 32.24
CA ASP A 901 -14.77 31.72 33.02
C ASP A 901 -15.26 33.19 33.22
N ASP A 902 -16.56 33.47 33.01
CA ASP A 902 -17.22 34.78 33.07
C ASP A 902 -17.59 35.22 34.52
N VAL A 903 -17.20 34.47 35.55
CA VAL A 903 -17.48 34.81 36.97
C VAL A 903 -16.23 34.65 37.84
N GLU A 904 -15.48 35.74 38.02
CA GLU A 904 -14.59 35.92 39.17
C GLU A 904 -15.43 36.07 40.45
N THR A 905 -15.99 34.96 40.94
CA THR A 905 -16.49 34.89 42.32
C THR A 905 -15.29 34.72 43.25
N ASP A 906 -14.96 35.79 43.98
CA ASP A 906 -13.89 35.84 44.96
C ASP A 906 -13.97 34.63 45.92
N TRP A 907 -12.93 33.79 45.92
CA TRP A 907 -12.88 32.55 46.70
C TRP A 907 -12.45 32.78 48.16
N ARG A 908 -12.56 34.02 48.64
CA ARG A 908 -12.44 34.39 50.06
C ARG A 908 -13.79 34.37 50.77
N LEU A 909 -14.30 33.18 51.09
CA LEU A 909 -15.15 32.90 52.26
C LEU A 909 -15.16 31.41 52.60
#